data_AF-A0AA48KJ71-F1
#
_entry.id   AF-A0AA48KJ71-F1
#
_cell.length_a   1.000
_cell.length_b   1.000
_cell.length_c   1.000
_cell.angle_alpha   90.00
_cell.angle_beta   90.00
_cell.angle_gamma   90.00
#
_symmetry.space_group_name_H-M   'P 1'
#
loop_
_entity.id
_entity.type
_entity.pdbx_description
1 polymer ?
#
loop_
_entity_poly.entity_id
_entity_poly.type
_entity_poly.pdbx_seq_one_letter_code
_entity_poly.pdbx_strand_id
1 'polypeptide(L)'
;MKSRNFLSGVGIVALAGALAAVPAHASEGEAESASSDDPLAEEYQLPAGPNTRAITPRVAGPISIDTFAGFDESAFTSAYVGTIDFSLLSKNGMRPDGPNITPRIITRDDVDPNGPGAVDVNETQPSVVQIFSQRNSDGAIFLNCTGTVINPRTILTAAHCVTASTTRSSEAYGLPETGADRTMLIGTGFDTSERFFNYLDFGSNYEEGGLASSTDVVIHASANVGDGALPFPFADIALIAVDSPITDVPAAPLLLTPLTELTHVVQVGYGTFGDAFGGGTVGSSFLRRVGENMLGAVASFADLDDVVFSAFAPNSDFGSITQSYYMTDFDWPDRDIVNPAVGRPWGCDFNGFGPECQFIGDVLSIDWFDGDALPNEVATAPGDSGSPLIVDELYDFPVVTAVLSGGISYFNLPAPFNNSYGDISFYNPLYPFFEFITENTAYKYVSANAGDGDWSDPTHWTQDLDPGFFIDDGTGNLVNGVPSGSEDGIFDTGPNVGTILGVDISGFPEVVSPFGPQPGDPNFGANTPNSSALLGPGSTGFVPQNTDGTPGTSFANPAQYFEVHLNNAGTTTVDLDVEIDKLVINGEESGFVLPDVWSFSSLIGVEQFAGVAEINGALSTPIYTLAGGVLEGDGGVIDTNVLFNLEGLLSAGGTGGFGTLTIDGDYVQTSGGALWADYTVGRRRAITSDFYAVSGTAVLDGDLVVSTGDRAVRFGTEFTVLSAGAIDGDFASTFFVSRSPILTAVHSIEGGDVVVRITARSIRGLVGGASPLGSIGGALDTIRANNFDKFVGLFDIIDGASLNTLGATLSSLAPTSAFSQTFTANTFSQRFTGQIAQRTLALRGGSRAAGGFSAAGNASFALAGNTPTEAGRIGIFGSASGVFLNGGQQGGVLGNGVQGFGFDAFSSGNLASGVVGANAFEQASLTQAGEMTVGADMRVSDGFSFGVAVSEIRNSQVATSALQPQEDRSQSVAIYATYADGGLFADGYAGTSDQRFGVERAAQGDFTRAYANAIGQADGRQTFGGLRLGYAFDLAKGVEAGPVMSMDYVRNRIGGYDEIGAGAFGLSIADRTFTSMGAKAGAMASFDIRSGQNSAIRAFGSVAYARELADTQDVVTAHFFGAADTPFTISNQLDPEWVSVNAGAEMQVGANLRASISVTSDMGRGVLSNDQAQASLSWRF
;
A
#
# COMPACT_ATOMS: atom_id res chain seq x y z
N MET A 1 -66.71 -54.89 39.36
CA MET A 1 -65.55 -54.34 40.08
C MET A 1 -64.36 -54.41 39.15
N LYS A 2 -63.85 -53.26 38.72
CA LYS A 2 -62.57 -53.08 38.03
C LYS A 2 -61.92 -51.90 38.72
N SER A 3 -60.76 -52.08 39.35
CA SER A 3 -59.97 -50.96 39.85
C SER A 3 -59.25 -50.33 38.65
N ARG A 4 -59.79 -49.22 38.14
CA ARG A 4 -58.97 -48.24 37.44
C ARG A 4 -58.15 -47.53 38.52
N ASN A 5 -56.85 -47.78 38.54
CA ASN A 5 -55.93 -46.86 39.18
C ASN A 5 -55.73 -45.75 38.15
N PHE A 6 -56.28 -44.57 38.41
CA PHE A 6 -55.95 -43.38 37.63
C PHE A 6 -54.58 -42.88 38.09
N LEU A 7 -53.79 -42.36 37.16
CA LEU A 7 -52.66 -41.48 37.48
C LEU A 7 -53.25 -40.09 37.67
N SER A 8 -53.85 -39.86 38.85
CA SER A 8 -54.46 -38.59 39.22
C SER A 8 -53.48 -37.75 40.02
N GLY A 9 -53.10 -36.58 39.51
CA GLY A 9 -52.53 -35.52 40.34
C GLY A 9 -53.54 -35.15 41.42
N VAL A 10 -53.22 -35.35 42.70
CA VAL A 10 -54.17 -35.08 43.79
C VAL A 10 -54.13 -33.58 44.09
N GLY A 11 -55.17 -32.86 43.65
CA GLY A 11 -55.37 -31.40 43.78
C GLY A 11 -55.50 -30.86 45.21
N ILE A 12 -54.53 -31.17 46.07
CA ILE A 12 -54.21 -30.54 47.35
C ILE A 12 -52.77 -29.97 47.31
N VAL A 13 -52.04 -30.23 46.21
CA VAL A 13 -50.63 -29.87 45.99
C VAL A 13 -50.49 -28.72 44.97
N ALA A 14 -51.58 -28.04 44.62
CA ALA A 14 -51.62 -26.89 43.68
C ALA A 14 -50.89 -25.61 44.16
N LEU A 15 -50.12 -25.68 45.24
CA LEU A 15 -49.20 -24.62 45.70
C LEU A 15 -47.73 -25.03 45.48
N ALA A 16 -47.49 -26.09 44.70
CA ALA A 16 -46.19 -26.75 44.56
C ALA A 16 -45.92 -27.25 43.12
N GLY A 17 -46.64 -26.74 42.12
CA GLY A 17 -46.25 -26.90 40.70
C GLY A 17 -44.86 -26.29 40.45
N ALA A 18 -44.67 -25.06 40.92
CA ALA A 18 -43.36 -24.38 41.01
C ALA A 18 -42.30 -25.08 41.89
N LEU A 19 -42.66 -26.14 42.63
CA LEU A 19 -41.72 -26.98 43.41
C LEU A 19 -41.47 -28.35 42.76
N ALA A 20 -42.01 -28.59 41.56
CA ALA A 20 -41.74 -29.78 40.75
C ALA A 20 -40.81 -29.51 39.55
N ALA A 21 -40.47 -28.24 39.27
CA ALA A 21 -39.41 -27.89 38.34
C ALA A 21 -38.07 -28.43 38.87
N VAL A 22 -37.39 -29.25 38.06
CA VAL A 22 -36.10 -29.84 38.43
C VAL A 22 -35.01 -29.16 37.59
N PRO A 23 -34.01 -28.51 38.21
CA PRO A 23 -32.84 -28.03 37.47
C PRO A 23 -32.10 -29.22 36.87
N ALA A 24 -31.34 -29.00 35.80
CA ALA A 24 -30.59 -30.04 35.12
C ALA A 24 -29.32 -30.46 35.92
N HIS A 25 -29.51 -31.00 37.13
CA HIS A 25 -28.45 -31.34 38.09
C HIS A 25 -27.57 -32.53 37.68
N ALA A 26 -26.30 -32.25 37.34
CA ALA A 26 -25.22 -33.18 37.68
C ALA A 26 -25.13 -33.31 39.22
N SER A 27 -24.92 -34.52 39.75
CA SER A 27 -25.03 -34.77 41.18
C SER A 27 -23.81 -34.27 41.99
N GLU A 28 -23.98 -33.23 42.81
CA GLU A 28 -23.00 -32.89 43.86
C GLU A 28 -23.01 -33.96 44.96
N GLY A 29 -21.87 -34.64 45.13
CA GLY A 29 -21.69 -35.75 46.08
C GLY A 29 -21.10 -35.34 47.43
N GLU A 30 -21.53 -34.20 48.02
CA GLU A 30 -21.00 -33.75 49.33
C GLU A 30 -21.64 -34.51 50.51
N ALA A 31 -21.04 -35.66 50.83
CA ALA A 31 -21.49 -36.56 51.89
C ALA A 31 -21.08 -36.07 53.31
N GLU A 32 -21.80 -35.09 53.86
CA GLU A 32 -21.72 -34.76 55.29
C GLU A 32 -22.12 -35.94 56.19
N SER A 33 -21.55 -35.99 57.40
CA SER A 33 -21.42 -37.25 58.14
C SER A 33 -22.68 -37.73 58.87
N ALA A 34 -23.16 -38.93 58.52
CA ALA A 34 -24.00 -39.77 59.37
C ALA A 34 -23.34 -41.16 59.55
N SER A 35 -23.27 -41.67 60.78
CA SER A 35 -22.36 -42.77 61.14
C SER A 35 -22.98 -44.17 61.15
N SER A 36 -22.34 -45.16 60.50
CA SER A 36 -22.08 -46.51 61.07
C SER A 36 -21.20 -47.40 60.17
N ASP A 37 -20.16 -47.98 60.79
CA ASP A 37 -19.51 -49.29 60.56
C ASP A 37 -19.31 -49.86 59.12
N ASP A 38 -18.10 -49.59 58.58
CA ASP A 38 -17.10 -50.47 57.89
C ASP A 38 -17.42 -52.00 57.71
N PRO A 39 -16.88 -52.75 56.71
CA PRO A 39 -15.93 -52.38 55.63
C PRO A 39 -16.33 -52.75 54.18
N LEU A 40 -15.65 -52.14 53.19
CA LEU A 40 -14.68 -52.81 52.29
C LEU A 40 -14.11 -51.84 51.25
N ALA A 41 -12.82 -51.54 51.35
CA ALA A 41 -12.05 -50.89 50.28
C ALA A 41 -11.21 -51.93 49.52
N GLU A 42 -11.15 -51.83 48.19
CA GLU A 42 -10.00 -52.30 47.41
C GLU A 42 -9.50 -51.18 46.50
N GLU A 43 -8.19 -51.00 46.51
CA GLU A 43 -7.44 -49.88 45.93
C GLU A 43 -6.85 -50.31 44.58
N TYR A 44 -7.10 -49.57 43.50
CA TYR A 44 -6.59 -49.92 42.17
C TYR A 44 -5.41 -49.04 41.75
N GLN A 45 -4.20 -49.37 42.22
CA GLN A 45 -2.97 -48.71 41.78
C GLN A 45 -2.60 -49.10 40.34
N LEU A 46 -2.33 -48.10 39.50
CA LEU A 46 -1.80 -48.32 38.15
C LEU A 46 -0.27 -48.54 38.18
N PRO A 47 0.29 -49.51 37.43
CA PRO A 47 1.71 -49.84 37.49
C PRO A 47 2.57 -48.93 36.60
N ALA A 48 3.49 -48.20 37.22
CA ALA A 48 4.50 -47.42 36.49
C ALA A 48 5.53 -48.33 35.74
N GLY A 49 5.80 -48.03 34.47
CA GLY A 49 6.76 -48.77 33.64
C GLY A 49 7.25 -47.92 32.43
N PRO A 50 8.57 -47.78 32.19
CA PRO A 50 9.08 -46.68 31.36
C PRO A 50 9.44 -47.07 29.91
N ASN A 51 9.41 -46.08 29.00
CA ASN A 51 10.40 -45.95 27.93
C ASN A 51 10.42 -44.52 27.37
N THR A 52 11.55 -43.83 27.47
CA THR A 52 11.78 -42.51 26.87
C THR A 52 12.31 -42.62 25.44
N ARG A 53 11.73 -41.86 24.50
CA ARG A 53 12.38 -41.42 23.26
C ARG A 53 11.95 -40.00 22.94
N ALA A 54 12.88 -39.21 22.39
CA ALA A 54 12.69 -37.78 22.19
C ALA A 54 11.61 -37.48 21.15
N ILE A 55 10.69 -36.59 21.52
CA ILE A 55 9.84 -35.85 20.60
C ILE A 55 10.66 -34.68 20.04
N THR A 56 10.41 -34.30 18.79
CA THR A 56 10.91 -33.05 18.20
C THR A 56 9.68 -32.20 17.92
N PRO A 57 9.61 -30.93 18.37
CA PRO A 57 8.42 -30.12 18.13
C PRO A 57 8.21 -29.92 16.64
N ARG A 58 6.94 -29.91 16.23
CA ARG A 58 6.48 -29.38 14.95
C ARG A 58 5.42 -28.33 15.28
N VAL A 59 5.57 -27.18 14.64
CA VAL A 59 4.76 -25.97 14.86
C VAL A 59 3.33 -26.19 14.37
N ALA A 60 2.42 -25.33 14.84
CA ALA A 60 0.97 -25.40 14.75
C ALA A 60 0.39 -25.64 13.34
N GLY A 61 -0.91 -25.99 13.33
CA GLY A 61 -1.74 -25.87 12.14
C GLY A 61 -2.04 -24.41 11.79
N PRO A 62 -2.78 -24.15 10.69
CA PRO A 62 -3.21 -22.79 10.35
C PRO A 62 -4.15 -22.24 11.42
N ILE A 63 -3.82 -21.06 11.95
CA ILE A 63 -4.70 -20.32 12.86
C ILE A 63 -5.87 -19.78 12.03
N SER A 64 -7.10 -20.06 12.46
CA SER A 64 -8.30 -19.42 11.93
C SER A 64 -8.53 -18.13 12.71
N ILE A 65 -8.27 -16.97 12.10
CA ILE A 65 -8.48 -15.67 12.73
C ILE A 65 -9.75 -15.04 12.13
N ASP A 66 -10.81 -15.00 12.93
CA ASP A 66 -12.14 -14.58 12.47
C ASP A 66 -12.30 -13.04 12.58
N THR A 67 -11.70 -12.33 11.63
CA THR A 67 -11.54 -10.86 11.63
C THR A 67 -12.78 -10.12 11.13
N PHE A 68 -13.89 -10.14 11.89
CA PHE A 68 -15.15 -9.50 11.50
C PHE A 68 -15.77 -8.54 12.53
N ALA A 69 -15.22 -7.32 12.59
CA ALA A 69 -15.96 -6.13 13.02
C ALA A 69 -15.38 -4.86 12.34
N GLY A 70 -16.06 -4.32 11.31
CA GLY A 70 -15.68 -3.00 10.74
C GLY A 70 -15.75 -2.79 9.22
N PHE A 71 -16.24 -3.75 8.41
CA PHE A 71 -16.30 -3.59 6.95
C PHE A 71 -17.56 -2.87 6.44
N ASP A 72 -17.39 -1.81 5.64
CA ASP A 72 -18.42 -1.31 4.72
C ASP A 72 -18.45 -2.22 3.48
N GLU A 73 -19.52 -3.01 3.34
CA GLU A 73 -19.68 -4.00 2.25
C GLU A 73 -19.68 -3.39 0.83
N SER A 74 -19.82 -2.07 0.68
CA SER A 74 -20.02 -1.44 -0.63
C SER A 74 -18.76 -1.38 -1.53
N ALA A 75 -17.58 -1.74 -1.00
CA ALA A 75 -16.29 -1.39 -1.60
C ALA A 75 -15.58 -2.48 -2.45
N PHE A 76 -15.89 -3.78 -2.29
CA PHE A 76 -15.09 -4.86 -2.92
C PHE A 76 -15.88 -5.83 -3.82
N THR A 77 -15.86 -5.60 -5.14
CA THR A 77 -16.25 -6.61 -6.13
C THR A 77 -15.12 -7.62 -6.36
N SER A 78 -15.15 -8.76 -5.67
CA SER A 78 -14.13 -9.80 -5.83
C SER A 78 -14.13 -10.42 -7.25
N ALA A 79 -12.94 -10.77 -7.74
CA ALA A 79 -12.74 -11.22 -9.12
C ALA A 79 -11.76 -12.40 -9.24
N TYR A 80 -11.89 -13.39 -8.36
CA TYR A 80 -11.17 -14.66 -8.48
C TYR A 80 -12.09 -15.87 -8.21
N VAL A 81 -12.02 -16.87 -9.08
CA VAL A 81 -12.78 -18.12 -8.95
C VAL A 81 -11.78 -19.27 -8.91
N GLY A 82 -11.54 -19.81 -7.70
CA GLY A 82 -10.64 -20.92 -7.46
C GLY A 82 -11.23 -21.87 -6.41
N THR A 83 -11.86 -22.95 -6.86
CA THR A 83 -12.38 -23.99 -5.97
C THR A 83 -11.24 -24.82 -5.41
N ILE A 84 -11.05 -24.79 -4.09
CA ILE A 84 -10.13 -25.66 -3.35
C ILE A 84 -10.84 -26.98 -3.02
N ASP A 85 -10.17 -28.11 -3.23
CA ASP A 85 -10.71 -29.46 -3.07
C ASP A 85 -10.34 -30.02 -1.69
N PHE A 86 -11.33 -30.15 -0.80
CA PHE A 86 -11.17 -30.63 0.58
C PHE A 86 -11.09 -32.16 0.73
N SER A 87 -10.73 -32.91 -0.32
CA SER A 87 -10.74 -34.40 -0.31
C SER A 87 -9.36 -35.07 -0.18
N LEU A 88 -8.77 -35.05 1.04
CA LEU A 88 -7.75 -36.00 1.58
C LEU A 88 -7.31 -35.50 2.97
N LEU A 89 -7.55 -36.18 4.10
CA LEU A 89 -7.02 -37.52 4.43
C LEU A 89 -7.90 -38.27 5.45
N SER A 90 -8.63 -39.30 5.02
CA SER A 90 -9.18 -40.30 5.94
C SER A 90 -8.22 -41.49 6.12
N LYS A 91 -7.94 -41.91 7.37
CA LYS A 91 -7.43 -43.26 7.69
C LYS A 91 -7.47 -43.69 9.16
N ASN A 92 -8.51 -44.47 9.45
CA ASN A 92 -8.76 -45.39 10.57
C ASN A 92 -7.54 -45.94 11.36
N GLY A 93 -7.67 -46.00 12.70
CA GLY A 93 -6.59 -46.39 13.62
C GLY A 93 -6.90 -47.41 14.75
N MET A 94 -8.10 -48.02 14.82
CA MET A 94 -8.49 -49.13 15.74
C MET A 94 -8.73 -48.76 17.23
N ARG A 95 -10.00 -48.72 17.65
CA ARG A 95 -10.42 -48.68 19.08
C ARG A 95 -10.07 -50.00 19.81
N PRO A 96 -9.73 -49.96 21.11
CA PRO A 96 -9.96 -51.07 22.05
C PRO A 96 -11.41 -51.04 22.58
N ASP A 97 -12.06 -52.19 22.69
CA ASP A 97 -13.43 -52.28 23.21
C ASP A 97 -13.46 -52.14 24.76
N GLY A 98 -13.85 -50.95 25.23
CA GLY A 98 -14.26 -50.69 26.62
C GLY A 98 -15.78 -50.80 26.80
N PRO A 99 -16.32 -50.72 28.03
CA PRO A 99 -17.76 -50.80 28.27
C PRO A 99 -18.53 -49.68 27.54
N ASN A 100 -19.65 -50.04 26.92
CA ASN A 100 -20.44 -49.13 26.09
C ASN A 100 -20.80 -47.84 26.85
N ILE A 101 -20.27 -46.71 26.39
CA ILE A 101 -20.70 -45.40 26.84
C ILE A 101 -22.03 -45.10 26.15
N THR A 102 -23.00 -44.73 26.97
CA THR A 102 -24.42 -44.52 26.67
C THR A 102 -24.84 -43.26 27.44
N PRO A 103 -25.93 -42.57 27.09
CA PRO A 103 -25.68 -41.28 26.46
C PRO A 103 -25.93 -40.03 27.40
N ARG A 104 -25.43 -38.80 27.04
CA ARG A 104 -25.49 -37.40 27.66
C ARG A 104 -25.75 -35.98 26.80
N ILE A 105 -26.75 -35.30 26.05
CA ILE A 105 -28.23 -34.92 25.55
C ILE A 105 -29.41 -35.77 24.85
N ILE A 106 -30.70 -35.74 25.29
CA ILE A 106 -31.79 -36.69 24.88
C ILE A 106 -32.32 -36.48 23.44
N THR A 107 -32.47 -37.56 22.66
CA THR A 107 -33.10 -37.60 21.32
C THR A 107 -34.37 -38.45 21.27
N ARG A 108 -35.14 -38.34 20.18
CA ARG A 108 -36.19 -39.31 19.79
C ARG A 108 -35.68 -40.76 19.74
N ASP A 109 -36.59 -41.74 19.83
CA ASP A 109 -36.23 -43.18 19.82
C ASP A 109 -35.96 -43.80 18.43
N ASP A 110 -36.21 -43.04 17.36
CA ASP A 110 -35.79 -43.37 16.00
C ASP A 110 -34.48 -42.66 15.54
N VAL A 111 -33.91 -41.79 16.38
CA VAL A 111 -32.62 -41.10 16.18
C VAL A 111 -31.51 -41.85 16.93
N ASP A 112 -30.31 -41.97 16.34
CA ASP A 112 -29.13 -42.51 17.05
C ASP A 112 -28.46 -41.38 17.86
N PRO A 113 -28.49 -41.39 19.20
CA PRO A 113 -27.95 -40.31 20.01
C PRO A 113 -26.39 -40.31 20.03
N ASN A 114 -25.75 -41.35 19.49
CA ASN A 114 -24.30 -41.39 19.18
C ASN A 114 -24.01 -41.11 17.70
N GLY A 115 -25.04 -40.89 16.88
CA GLY A 115 -24.92 -40.69 15.45
C GLY A 115 -24.65 -39.23 15.05
N PRO A 116 -24.24 -38.97 13.79
CA PRO A 116 -23.95 -37.62 13.28
C PRO A 116 -25.21 -36.77 13.03
N GLY A 117 -26.40 -37.25 13.41
CA GLY A 117 -27.65 -36.48 13.45
C GLY A 117 -28.01 -35.99 14.86
N ALA A 118 -27.12 -36.19 15.84
CA ALA A 118 -27.25 -35.68 17.20
C ALA A 118 -25.91 -35.12 17.69
N VAL A 119 -24.80 -35.85 17.50
CA VAL A 119 -23.46 -35.36 17.84
C VAL A 119 -23.03 -34.29 16.84
N ASP A 120 -22.56 -33.13 17.33
CA ASP A 120 -22.18 -31.98 16.51
C ASP A 120 -20.81 -32.14 15.83
N VAL A 121 -20.60 -33.25 15.13
CA VAL A 121 -19.35 -33.65 14.47
C VAL A 121 -18.92 -32.75 13.31
N ASN A 122 -19.72 -31.73 12.99
CA ASN A 122 -19.44 -30.75 11.94
C ASN A 122 -19.15 -29.35 12.51
N GLU A 123 -19.07 -29.19 13.84
CA GLU A 123 -18.86 -27.89 14.52
C GLU A 123 -19.91 -26.83 14.09
N THR A 124 -21.19 -27.19 14.12
CA THR A 124 -22.29 -26.27 13.73
C THR A 124 -22.62 -25.24 14.80
N GLN A 125 -22.35 -25.52 16.07
CA GLN A 125 -22.59 -24.61 17.19
C GLN A 125 -21.30 -24.33 18.00
N PRO A 126 -20.21 -23.84 17.36
CA PRO A 126 -18.85 -23.86 17.92
C PRO A 126 -18.69 -22.97 19.17
N SER A 127 -19.51 -21.92 19.29
CA SER A 127 -19.59 -21.01 20.43
C SER A 127 -20.08 -21.67 21.73
N VAL A 128 -20.65 -22.87 21.66
CA VAL A 128 -21.23 -23.58 22.80
C VAL A 128 -20.19 -24.48 23.48
N VAL A 129 -20.00 -24.22 24.78
CA VAL A 129 -18.87 -24.71 25.58
C VAL A 129 -19.30 -25.55 26.77
N GLN A 130 -18.40 -26.41 27.22
CA GLN A 130 -18.56 -27.22 28.42
C GLN A 130 -17.93 -26.54 29.63
N ILE A 131 -18.66 -26.54 30.75
CA ILE A 131 -18.25 -25.91 32.01
C ILE A 131 -18.04 -26.98 33.07
N PHE A 132 -16.84 -27.00 33.66
CA PHE A 132 -16.47 -27.83 34.80
C PHE A 132 -16.22 -26.95 36.04
N SER A 133 -16.40 -27.50 37.24
CA SER A 133 -16.19 -26.82 38.53
C SER A 133 -15.02 -27.42 39.30
N GLN A 134 -13.87 -26.75 39.28
CA GLN A 134 -12.73 -27.11 40.12
C GLN A 134 -12.93 -26.61 41.56
N ARG A 135 -12.54 -27.44 42.54
CA ARG A 135 -12.37 -27.03 43.93
C ARG A 135 -10.90 -26.68 44.21
N ASN A 136 -10.65 -25.44 44.60
CA ASN A 136 -9.28 -24.91 44.70
C ASN A 136 -8.51 -25.40 45.93
N SER A 137 -9.20 -25.96 46.92
CA SER A 137 -8.59 -26.51 48.13
C SER A 137 -8.00 -27.92 48.00
N ASP A 138 -8.38 -28.69 46.96
CA ASP A 138 -7.85 -30.03 46.68
C ASP A 138 -7.68 -30.38 45.20
N GLY A 139 -7.98 -29.47 44.27
CA GLY A 139 -7.89 -29.68 42.82
C GLY A 139 -8.98 -30.60 42.26
N ALA A 140 -10.00 -30.95 43.04
CA ALA A 140 -11.01 -31.91 42.63
C ALA A 140 -12.04 -31.24 41.70
N ILE A 141 -12.07 -31.68 40.43
CA ILE A 141 -13.02 -31.20 39.43
C ILE A 141 -14.33 -32.01 39.52
N PHE A 142 -15.44 -31.30 39.63
CA PHE A 142 -16.82 -31.81 39.59
C PHE A 142 -17.65 -30.93 38.65
N LEU A 143 -18.99 -31.11 38.64
CA LEU A 143 -19.94 -30.42 37.76
C LEU A 143 -19.75 -30.75 36.25
N ASN A 144 -20.87 -30.67 35.54
CA ASN A 144 -20.94 -30.52 34.10
C ASN A 144 -22.12 -29.58 33.85
N CYS A 145 -21.86 -28.41 33.30
CA CYS A 145 -22.86 -27.49 32.76
C CYS A 145 -22.46 -27.09 31.33
N THR A 146 -23.36 -26.40 30.64
CA THR A 146 -23.12 -25.84 29.31
C THR A 146 -23.08 -24.31 29.42
N GLY A 147 -22.40 -23.64 28.50
CA GLY A 147 -22.44 -22.19 28.34
C GLY A 147 -22.23 -21.77 26.90
N THR A 148 -22.21 -20.45 26.66
CA THR A 148 -21.99 -19.85 25.34
C THR A 148 -20.93 -18.78 25.41
N VAL A 149 -19.93 -18.83 24.53
CA VAL A 149 -19.00 -17.71 24.28
C VAL A 149 -19.79 -16.57 23.64
N ILE A 150 -19.90 -15.44 24.31
CA ILE A 150 -20.63 -14.25 23.79
C ILE A 150 -19.68 -13.13 23.34
N ASN A 151 -18.44 -13.16 23.81
CA ASN A 151 -17.26 -12.44 23.33
C ASN A 151 -16.00 -13.15 23.90
N PRO A 152 -14.76 -12.84 23.48
CA PRO A 152 -13.58 -13.66 23.79
C PRO A 152 -13.28 -13.89 25.28
N ARG A 153 -13.86 -13.10 26.19
CA ARG A 153 -13.65 -13.20 27.64
C ARG A 153 -14.88 -13.52 28.48
N THR A 154 -16.08 -13.64 27.88
CA THR A 154 -17.31 -13.87 28.64
C THR A 154 -18.05 -15.12 28.18
N ILE A 155 -18.32 -16.03 29.12
CA ILE A 155 -19.25 -17.15 28.94
C ILE A 155 -20.58 -16.84 29.62
N LEU A 156 -21.66 -16.88 28.84
CA LEU A 156 -23.04 -16.83 29.32
C LEU A 156 -23.51 -18.23 29.75
N THR A 157 -24.08 -18.37 30.95
CA THR A 157 -24.58 -19.64 31.50
C THR A 157 -25.71 -19.42 32.52
N ALA A 158 -26.23 -20.50 33.12
CA ALA A 158 -27.30 -20.45 34.10
C ALA A 158 -26.78 -20.22 35.54
N ALA A 159 -27.47 -19.37 36.30
CA ALA A 159 -27.08 -19.04 37.68
C ALA A 159 -27.01 -20.29 38.59
N HIS A 160 -27.89 -21.26 38.43
CA HIS A 160 -27.91 -22.47 39.27
C HIS A 160 -26.72 -23.41 39.05
N CYS A 161 -25.96 -23.27 37.94
CA CYS A 161 -24.66 -23.93 37.77
C CYS A 161 -23.60 -23.39 38.74
N VAL A 162 -23.73 -22.13 39.18
CA VAL A 162 -22.75 -21.43 40.03
C VAL A 162 -23.27 -21.05 41.42
N THR A 163 -24.59 -21.06 41.70
CA THR A 163 -25.10 -20.87 43.08
C THR A 163 -25.11 -22.15 43.92
N ALA A 164 -25.00 -23.34 43.31
CA ALA A 164 -24.99 -24.65 43.97
C ALA A 164 -26.09 -24.80 45.04
N SER A 165 -27.35 -24.80 44.60
CA SER A 165 -28.54 -24.85 45.47
C SER A 165 -28.55 -23.74 46.54
N THR A 166 -28.32 -22.49 46.11
CA THR A 166 -28.28 -21.27 46.95
C THR A 166 -27.27 -21.34 48.12
N THR A 167 -26.11 -21.96 47.91
CA THR A 167 -25.02 -22.01 48.92
C THR A 167 -23.80 -21.17 48.56
N ARG A 168 -23.63 -20.79 47.29
CA ARG A 168 -22.47 -20.06 46.76
C ARG A 168 -22.93 -18.79 46.04
N SER A 169 -22.11 -17.76 46.09
CA SER A 169 -22.32 -16.45 45.48
C SER A 169 -21.24 -16.18 44.42
N SER A 170 -21.34 -15.06 43.72
CA SER A 170 -20.29 -14.53 42.82
C SER A 170 -18.90 -14.60 43.47
N GLU A 171 -18.83 -14.21 44.75
CA GLU A 171 -17.61 -14.13 45.56
C GLU A 171 -16.93 -15.48 45.89
N ALA A 172 -17.55 -16.62 45.55
CA ALA A 172 -16.94 -17.93 45.73
C ALA A 172 -15.95 -18.30 44.60
N TYR A 173 -15.89 -17.50 43.53
CA TYR A 173 -15.21 -17.82 42.28
C TYR A 173 -14.00 -16.93 41.97
N GLY A 174 -13.06 -17.50 41.22
CA GLY A 174 -11.83 -16.84 40.75
C GLY A 174 -10.68 -17.83 40.59
N LEU A 175 -9.49 -17.35 40.24
CA LEU A 175 -8.29 -18.21 40.09
C LEU A 175 -7.79 -18.75 41.46
N PRO A 176 -7.20 -19.96 41.53
CA PRO A 176 -6.76 -20.57 42.79
C PRO A 176 -5.82 -19.71 43.65
N GLU A 177 -4.93 -18.94 43.02
CA GLU A 177 -3.99 -18.01 43.65
C GLU A 177 -4.65 -16.81 44.33
N THR A 178 -5.88 -16.46 43.94
CA THR A 178 -6.66 -15.38 44.58
C THR A 178 -7.18 -15.78 45.97
N GLY A 179 -7.28 -17.09 46.23
CA GLY A 179 -7.90 -17.66 47.43
C GLY A 179 -9.41 -17.91 47.31
N ALA A 180 -10.00 -17.79 46.12
CA ALA A 180 -11.37 -18.22 45.85
C ALA A 180 -11.57 -19.73 46.08
N ASP A 181 -12.77 -20.13 46.53
CA ASP A 181 -13.09 -21.54 46.84
C ASP A 181 -13.14 -22.44 45.58
N ARG A 182 -13.51 -21.85 44.45
CA ARG A 182 -13.81 -22.54 43.19
C ARG A 182 -13.28 -21.79 41.97
N THR A 183 -12.97 -22.54 40.91
CA THR A 183 -12.69 -21.99 39.57
C THR A 183 -13.55 -22.75 38.55
N MET A 184 -14.29 -22.04 37.70
CA MET A 184 -14.95 -22.66 36.55
C MET A 184 -13.91 -22.86 35.44
N LEU A 185 -13.94 -24.01 34.78
CA LEU A 185 -13.04 -24.35 33.69
C LEU A 185 -13.86 -24.55 32.41
N ILE A 186 -13.42 -23.93 31.31
CA ILE A 186 -14.15 -23.85 30.05
C ILE A 186 -13.44 -24.68 28.96
N GLY A 187 -14.19 -25.58 28.33
CA GLY A 187 -13.74 -26.40 27.20
C GLY A 187 -14.55 -26.13 25.93
N THR A 188 -13.85 -25.90 24.82
CA THR A 188 -14.40 -25.64 23.47
C THR A 188 -14.27 -26.85 22.53
N GLY A 189 -14.99 -26.79 21.40
CA GLY A 189 -15.01 -27.81 20.36
C GLY A 189 -15.97 -28.96 20.63
N PHE A 190 -16.35 -29.69 19.58
CA PHE A 190 -17.36 -30.75 19.67
C PHE A 190 -16.92 -31.95 20.54
N ASP A 191 -15.62 -32.13 20.80
CA ASP A 191 -15.05 -33.08 21.76
C ASP A 191 -14.00 -32.39 22.64
N THR A 192 -14.40 -31.99 23.84
CA THR A 192 -13.55 -31.26 24.79
C THR A 192 -12.53 -32.15 25.49
N SER A 193 -12.52 -33.47 25.24
CA SER A 193 -11.74 -34.42 26.05
C SER A 193 -10.24 -34.20 25.94
N GLU A 194 -9.74 -33.81 24.77
CA GLU A 194 -8.32 -33.47 24.57
C GLU A 194 -7.93 -32.27 25.43
N ARG A 195 -8.70 -31.17 25.39
CA ARG A 195 -8.51 -29.98 26.24
C ARG A 195 -8.58 -30.31 27.73
N PHE A 196 -9.56 -31.12 28.14
CA PHE A 196 -9.75 -31.51 29.54
C PHE A 196 -8.60 -32.37 30.09
N PHE A 197 -8.12 -33.35 29.32
CA PHE A 197 -7.00 -34.19 29.75
C PHE A 197 -5.65 -33.47 29.63
N ASN A 198 -5.46 -32.54 28.70
CA ASN A 198 -4.27 -31.68 28.66
C ASN A 198 -4.15 -30.81 29.92
N TYR A 199 -5.26 -30.21 30.37
CA TYR A 199 -5.31 -29.48 31.65
C TYR A 199 -4.96 -30.40 32.84
N LEU A 200 -5.55 -31.60 32.92
CA LEU A 200 -5.31 -32.53 34.04
C LEU A 200 -3.91 -33.15 34.09
N ASP A 201 -3.35 -33.59 32.95
CA ASP A 201 -2.08 -34.32 32.92
C ASP A 201 -0.85 -33.37 32.89
N PHE A 202 -1.01 -32.14 32.38
CA PHE A 202 0.11 -31.20 32.17
C PHE A 202 -0.06 -29.85 32.86
N GLY A 203 -1.28 -29.44 33.23
CA GLY A 203 -1.57 -28.10 33.75
C GLY A 203 -1.67 -27.02 32.65
N SER A 204 -1.89 -27.43 31.41
CA SER A 204 -1.90 -26.52 30.26
C SER A 204 -3.07 -25.54 30.27
N ASN A 205 -2.79 -24.27 29.97
CA ASN A 205 -3.77 -23.20 29.80
C ASN A 205 -4.54 -23.36 28.47
N TYR A 206 -5.39 -22.39 28.14
CA TYR A 206 -6.21 -22.45 26.94
C TYR A 206 -5.39 -22.46 25.63
N GLU A 207 -4.34 -21.64 25.54
CA GLU A 207 -3.47 -21.50 24.37
C GLU A 207 -2.61 -22.75 24.12
N GLU A 208 -2.14 -23.41 25.18
CA GLU A 208 -1.43 -24.70 25.11
C GLU A 208 -2.35 -25.88 24.70
N GLY A 209 -3.64 -25.63 24.44
CA GLY A 209 -4.62 -26.65 24.09
C GLY A 209 -5.24 -27.34 25.31
N GLY A 210 -5.29 -26.65 26.47
CA GLY A 210 -6.00 -27.05 27.68
C GLY A 210 -7.35 -26.33 27.84
N LEU A 211 -7.70 -25.96 29.07
CA LEU A 211 -8.95 -25.25 29.42
C LEU A 211 -8.66 -23.79 29.78
N ALA A 212 -9.65 -22.91 29.59
CA ALA A 212 -9.61 -21.54 30.15
C ALA A 212 -10.22 -21.55 31.57
N SER A 213 -9.71 -20.71 32.46
CA SER A 213 -10.08 -20.71 33.88
C SER A 213 -10.81 -19.42 34.27
N SER A 214 -11.80 -19.50 35.17
CA SER A 214 -12.57 -18.31 35.57
C SER A 214 -11.78 -17.34 36.44
N THR A 215 -11.67 -16.08 36.01
CA THR A 215 -11.09 -14.99 36.80
C THR A 215 -12.12 -14.36 37.74
N ASP A 216 -13.37 -14.23 37.28
CA ASP A 216 -14.53 -13.74 38.04
C ASP A 216 -15.82 -14.44 37.55
N VAL A 217 -16.86 -14.44 38.37
CA VAL A 217 -18.20 -14.94 38.00
C VAL A 217 -19.25 -13.99 38.58
N VAL A 218 -20.01 -13.32 37.70
CA VAL A 218 -21.10 -12.43 38.11
C VAL A 218 -22.44 -13.17 37.96
N ILE A 219 -23.10 -13.42 39.08
CA ILE A 219 -24.45 -14.02 39.14
C ILE A 219 -25.49 -12.90 39.20
N HIS A 220 -26.60 -12.97 38.45
CA HIS A 220 -27.64 -11.94 38.51
C HIS A 220 -28.10 -11.68 39.96
N ALA A 221 -28.15 -10.41 40.39
CA ALA A 221 -28.28 -10.05 41.81
C ALA A 221 -29.56 -10.57 42.48
N SER A 222 -30.64 -10.77 41.73
CA SER A 222 -31.86 -11.42 42.25
C SER A 222 -31.64 -12.88 42.69
N ALA A 223 -30.71 -13.60 42.05
CA ALA A 223 -30.34 -14.98 42.38
C ALA A 223 -29.05 -15.08 43.22
N ASN A 224 -28.17 -14.06 43.21
CA ASN A 224 -26.92 -14.09 43.94
C ASN A 224 -27.11 -14.24 45.47
N VAL A 225 -26.30 -15.11 46.09
CA VAL A 225 -26.39 -15.44 47.51
C VAL A 225 -25.72 -14.34 48.34
N GLY A 226 -26.54 -13.46 48.91
CA GLY A 226 -26.07 -12.28 49.66
C GLY A 226 -26.84 -11.02 49.26
N ASP A 227 -27.33 -11.00 48.02
CA ASP A 227 -28.16 -9.95 47.45
C ASP A 227 -29.65 -10.32 47.54
N GLY A 228 -30.28 -10.71 46.42
CA GLY A 228 -31.68 -11.15 46.38
C GLY A 228 -31.88 -12.58 46.84
N ALA A 229 -30.90 -13.45 46.59
CA ALA A 229 -30.85 -14.85 47.01
C ALA A 229 -32.13 -15.67 46.74
N LEU A 230 -32.83 -15.39 45.64
CA LEU A 230 -33.93 -16.25 45.20
C LEU A 230 -33.41 -17.64 44.79
N PRO A 231 -34.20 -18.70 45.02
CA PRO A 231 -33.88 -20.02 44.49
C PRO A 231 -34.07 -20.06 42.97
N PHE A 232 -33.53 -21.10 42.35
CA PHE A 232 -33.99 -21.59 41.05
C PHE A 232 -35.53 -21.70 41.02
N PRO A 233 -36.23 -21.30 39.93
CA PRO A 233 -35.74 -20.90 38.61
C PRO A 233 -35.70 -19.38 38.32
N PHE A 234 -35.76 -18.52 39.34
CA PHE A 234 -35.81 -17.07 39.17
C PHE A 234 -34.46 -16.49 38.71
N ALA A 235 -34.48 -15.55 37.74
CA ALA A 235 -33.31 -14.82 37.26
C ALA A 235 -32.05 -15.68 37.06
N ASP A 236 -32.22 -16.80 36.36
CA ASP A 236 -31.24 -17.89 36.32
C ASP A 236 -30.11 -17.63 35.32
N ILE A 237 -29.47 -16.46 35.39
CA ILE A 237 -28.42 -15.99 34.48
C ILE A 237 -27.14 -15.67 35.26
N ALA A 238 -26.00 -16.12 34.74
CA ALA A 238 -24.66 -15.75 35.20
C ALA A 238 -23.69 -15.57 34.04
N LEU A 239 -22.68 -14.74 34.26
CA LEU A 239 -21.57 -14.48 33.36
C LEU A 239 -20.26 -14.95 34.01
N ILE A 240 -19.42 -15.68 33.26
CA ILE A 240 -18.09 -16.12 33.69
C ILE A 240 -17.05 -15.36 32.89
N ALA A 241 -16.14 -14.66 33.57
CA ALA A 241 -14.95 -14.05 32.98
C ALA A 241 -13.79 -15.07 32.94
N VAL A 242 -12.97 -15.10 31.89
CA VAL A 242 -11.88 -16.10 31.73
C VAL A 242 -10.46 -15.53 31.63
N ASP A 243 -9.49 -16.31 32.10
CA ASP A 243 -8.05 -16.01 32.20
C ASP A 243 -7.32 -15.86 30.85
N SER A 244 -7.83 -16.53 29.83
CA SER A 244 -7.26 -16.63 28.49
C SER A 244 -8.34 -16.26 27.48
N PRO A 245 -8.06 -15.44 26.44
CA PRO A 245 -9.06 -15.09 25.45
C PRO A 245 -9.39 -16.29 24.55
N ILE A 246 -10.68 -16.61 24.43
CA ILE A 246 -11.19 -17.68 23.58
C ILE A 246 -11.38 -17.12 22.16
N THR A 247 -10.52 -17.53 21.25
CA THR A 247 -10.36 -16.93 19.89
C THR A 247 -10.37 -17.93 18.74
N ASP A 248 -10.37 -19.24 19.03
CA ASP A 248 -10.45 -20.35 18.07
C ASP A 248 -11.89 -20.82 17.79
N VAL A 249 -12.89 -20.23 18.46
CA VAL A 249 -14.32 -20.36 18.16
C VAL A 249 -14.97 -18.97 18.08
N PRO A 250 -15.95 -18.74 17.18
CA PRO A 250 -16.63 -17.46 17.09
C PRO A 250 -17.54 -17.21 18.29
N ALA A 251 -17.81 -15.94 18.57
CA ALA A 251 -18.75 -15.52 19.58
C ALA A 251 -20.21 -15.62 19.08
N ALA A 252 -21.15 -15.92 19.97
CA ALA A 252 -22.57 -16.01 19.63
C ALA A 252 -23.28 -14.65 19.76
N PRO A 253 -24.01 -14.17 18.74
CA PRO A 253 -24.82 -12.96 18.84
C PRO A 253 -26.05 -13.18 19.74
N LEU A 254 -26.38 -12.17 20.55
CA LEU A 254 -27.47 -12.19 21.52
C LEU A 254 -28.64 -11.33 21.07
N LEU A 255 -29.86 -11.87 21.16
CA LEU A 255 -31.11 -11.12 21.02
C LEU A 255 -31.59 -10.62 22.38
N LEU A 256 -31.57 -9.30 22.57
CA LEU A 256 -31.95 -8.62 23.80
C LEU A 256 -33.37 -8.05 23.80
N THR A 257 -34.20 -8.37 22.79
CA THR A 257 -35.64 -8.06 22.74
C THR A 257 -36.49 -9.33 22.81
N PRO A 258 -37.75 -9.26 23.30
CA PRO A 258 -38.64 -10.42 23.32
C PRO A 258 -38.99 -10.89 21.92
N LEU A 259 -39.06 -12.21 21.73
CA LEU A 259 -39.70 -12.83 20.58
C LEU A 259 -41.20 -12.53 20.63
N THR A 260 -41.79 -12.24 19.47
CA THR A 260 -43.23 -11.88 19.36
C THR A 260 -44.07 -12.92 18.61
N GLU A 261 -43.45 -13.96 18.07
CA GLU A 261 -44.10 -15.13 17.49
C GLU A 261 -43.31 -16.42 17.78
N LEU A 262 -43.97 -17.57 17.58
CA LEU A 262 -43.35 -18.88 17.74
C LEU A 262 -42.48 -19.21 16.52
N THR A 263 -41.33 -19.82 16.74
CA THR A 263 -40.30 -20.06 15.72
C THR A 263 -39.59 -21.39 15.93
N HIS A 264 -38.92 -21.89 14.88
CA HIS A 264 -37.95 -22.97 14.99
C HIS A 264 -36.78 -22.54 15.88
N VAL A 265 -36.26 -23.48 16.67
CA VAL A 265 -35.14 -23.26 17.59
C VAL A 265 -34.20 -24.45 17.63
N VAL A 266 -32.90 -24.18 17.76
CA VAL A 266 -31.86 -25.18 17.97
C VAL A 266 -31.54 -25.30 19.45
N GLN A 267 -31.47 -26.55 19.93
CA GLN A 267 -31.08 -26.91 21.30
C GLN A 267 -29.76 -27.70 21.27
N VAL A 268 -28.85 -27.41 22.20
CA VAL A 268 -27.43 -27.78 22.06
C VAL A 268 -26.74 -27.87 23.43
N GLY A 269 -25.74 -28.73 23.61
CA GLY A 269 -24.99 -28.84 24.88
C GLY A 269 -24.28 -30.17 25.14
N TYR A 270 -23.85 -30.35 26.39
CA TYR A 270 -23.00 -31.46 26.86
C TYR A 270 -23.65 -32.29 28.01
N GLY A 271 -24.97 -32.17 28.20
CA GLY A 271 -25.73 -32.58 29.39
C GLY A 271 -26.17 -34.03 29.47
N THR A 272 -27.40 -34.45 29.10
CA THR A 272 -27.94 -35.84 29.31
C THR A 272 -28.69 -36.50 28.08
N PHE A 273 -28.16 -37.58 27.40
CA PHE A 273 -28.35 -38.29 26.07
C PHE A 273 -28.93 -39.67 26.37
N GLY A 274 -29.56 -40.23 25.35
CA GLY A 274 -30.56 -41.25 25.54
C GLY A 274 -31.47 -41.15 24.35
N ASP A 275 -32.05 -42.27 23.98
CA ASP A 275 -33.35 -42.22 23.34
C ASP A 275 -34.43 -42.00 24.41
N ALA A 276 -35.55 -41.42 24.00
CA ALA A 276 -36.70 -41.10 24.86
C ALA A 276 -37.25 -42.29 25.68
N PHE A 277 -36.99 -43.55 25.29
CA PHE A 277 -37.47 -44.75 26.00
C PHE A 277 -36.37 -45.54 26.75
N GLY A 278 -35.10 -45.26 26.50
CA GLY A 278 -33.95 -45.72 27.26
C GLY A 278 -33.64 -44.81 28.45
N GLY A 279 -33.93 -43.52 28.32
CA GLY A 279 -33.72 -42.49 29.34
C GLY A 279 -32.26 -42.07 29.52
N GLY A 280 -32.05 -41.01 30.29
CA GLY A 280 -30.72 -40.43 30.51
C GLY A 280 -29.74 -41.35 31.22
N THR A 281 -28.64 -41.75 30.58
CA THR A 281 -27.62 -42.60 31.21
C THR A 281 -26.76 -41.81 32.21
N VAL A 282 -26.17 -42.47 33.21
CA VAL A 282 -25.52 -41.78 34.34
C VAL A 282 -24.04 -41.43 34.04
N GLY A 283 -23.73 -40.13 33.96
CA GLY A 283 -22.36 -39.56 33.87
C GLY A 283 -22.07 -38.83 32.55
N SER A 284 -21.59 -37.57 32.61
CA SER A 284 -21.35 -36.66 31.47
C SER A 284 -20.41 -37.17 30.39
N SER A 285 -20.53 -36.58 29.19
CA SER A 285 -19.64 -36.79 28.05
C SER A 285 -18.92 -35.50 27.71
N PHE A 286 -17.75 -35.61 27.10
CA PHE A 286 -16.99 -34.49 26.51
C PHE A 286 -17.53 -34.04 25.15
N LEU A 287 -18.60 -34.66 24.65
CA LEU A 287 -19.08 -34.49 23.28
C LEU A 287 -20.25 -33.51 23.26
N ARG A 288 -20.20 -32.47 22.42
CA ARG A 288 -21.35 -31.60 22.15
C ARG A 288 -22.42 -32.34 21.34
N ARG A 289 -23.68 -32.05 21.65
CA ARG A 289 -24.86 -32.50 20.90
C ARG A 289 -25.70 -31.31 20.49
N VAL A 290 -26.45 -31.49 19.40
CA VAL A 290 -27.34 -30.51 18.78
C VAL A 290 -28.59 -31.22 18.28
N GLY A 291 -29.73 -30.53 18.35
CA GLY A 291 -31.01 -30.96 17.82
C GLY A 291 -31.95 -29.78 17.63
N GLU A 292 -33.15 -30.06 17.14
CA GLU A 292 -34.18 -29.08 16.79
C GLU A 292 -35.37 -29.14 17.75
N ASN A 293 -36.10 -28.04 17.90
CA ASN A 293 -37.41 -27.99 18.54
C ASN A 293 -38.20 -26.78 17.99
N MET A 294 -39.47 -26.63 18.37
CA MET A 294 -40.23 -25.39 18.21
C MET A 294 -40.24 -24.63 19.54
N LEU A 295 -40.15 -23.30 19.50
CA LEU A 295 -40.61 -22.50 20.62
C LEU A 295 -42.13 -22.69 20.74
N GLY A 296 -42.59 -23.39 21.78
CA GLY A 296 -44.00 -23.73 21.96
C GLY A 296 -44.80 -22.63 22.66
N ALA A 297 -44.19 -21.96 23.65
CA ALA A 297 -44.79 -20.82 24.31
C ALA A 297 -43.76 -19.81 24.85
N VAL A 298 -44.17 -18.53 24.88
CA VAL A 298 -43.64 -17.51 25.79
C VAL A 298 -44.70 -17.34 26.88
N ALA A 299 -44.38 -17.78 28.11
CA ALA A 299 -45.35 -17.92 29.19
C ALA A 299 -44.67 -17.95 30.57
N SER A 300 -45.39 -17.58 31.63
CA SER A 300 -44.97 -17.88 33.00
C SER A 300 -45.48 -19.23 33.48
N PHE A 301 -44.94 -19.75 34.59
CA PHE A 301 -45.51 -20.93 35.25
C PHE A 301 -46.95 -20.68 35.75
N ALA A 302 -47.34 -19.44 36.04
CA ALA A 302 -48.70 -19.09 36.40
C ALA A 302 -49.67 -19.23 35.22
N ASP A 303 -49.25 -18.96 33.98
CA ASP A 303 -50.08 -19.18 32.78
C ASP A 303 -50.25 -20.68 32.48
N LEU A 304 -49.18 -21.46 32.66
CA LEU A 304 -49.21 -22.93 32.58
C LEU A 304 -50.16 -23.53 33.65
N ASP A 305 -50.06 -23.07 34.90
CA ASP A 305 -50.99 -23.44 35.98
C ASP A 305 -52.43 -22.96 35.68
N ASP A 306 -52.63 -21.80 35.06
CA ASP A 306 -53.96 -21.27 34.71
C ASP A 306 -54.69 -22.11 33.66
N VAL A 307 -53.98 -22.81 32.78
CA VAL A 307 -54.58 -23.79 31.87
C VAL A 307 -54.83 -25.11 32.59
N VAL A 308 -53.78 -25.71 33.18
CA VAL A 308 -53.83 -27.06 33.78
C VAL A 308 -54.76 -27.13 35.01
N PHE A 309 -54.75 -26.07 35.82
CA PHE A 309 -55.51 -25.90 37.05
C PHE A 309 -56.52 -24.75 36.94
N SER A 310 -57.14 -24.56 35.77
CA SER A 310 -58.13 -23.50 35.46
C SER A 310 -59.33 -23.35 36.42
N ALA A 311 -59.58 -24.29 37.35
CA ALA A 311 -60.53 -24.09 38.46
C ALA A 311 -60.02 -23.16 39.58
N PHE A 312 -58.73 -22.81 39.56
CA PHE A 312 -58.03 -21.95 40.53
C PHE A 312 -57.51 -20.64 39.93
N ALA A 313 -57.62 -20.45 38.62
CA ALA A 313 -57.11 -19.27 37.92
C ALA A 313 -57.71 -17.93 38.44
N PRO A 314 -56.92 -16.85 38.57
CA PRO A 314 -55.49 -16.79 38.30
C PRO A 314 -54.63 -17.40 39.42
N ASN A 315 -53.71 -18.29 39.09
CA ASN A 315 -52.83 -18.98 40.04
C ASN A 315 -51.72 -18.07 40.61
N SER A 316 -51.49 -16.90 39.99
CA SER A 316 -50.69 -15.82 40.58
C SER A 316 -51.27 -15.31 41.90
N ASP A 317 -52.61 -15.24 42.05
CA ASP A 317 -53.30 -14.95 43.33
C ASP A 317 -53.08 -16.04 44.41
N PHE A 318 -52.43 -17.15 44.05
CA PHE A 318 -52.04 -18.25 44.96
C PHE A 318 -50.52 -18.47 45.05
N GLY A 319 -49.71 -17.66 44.36
CA GLY A 319 -48.26 -17.64 44.49
C GLY A 319 -47.47 -18.45 43.45
N SER A 320 -48.08 -18.83 42.32
CA SER A 320 -47.31 -19.36 41.16
C SER A 320 -46.36 -18.29 40.59
N ILE A 321 -45.28 -18.75 39.95
CA ILE A 321 -44.22 -17.88 39.41
C ILE A 321 -44.74 -17.14 38.17
N THR A 322 -44.54 -15.82 38.15
CA THR A 322 -45.07 -14.89 37.12
C THR A 322 -43.99 -14.28 36.22
N GLN A 323 -42.72 -14.61 36.44
CA GLN A 323 -41.64 -14.33 35.49
C GLN A 323 -41.92 -15.08 34.18
N SER A 324 -41.70 -14.44 33.04
CA SER A 324 -41.74 -15.06 31.72
C SER A 324 -40.61 -16.08 31.50
N TYR A 325 -40.90 -17.14 30.76
CA TYR A 325 -39.97 -18.17 30.30
C TYR A 325 -40.26 -18.52 28.83
N TYR A 326 -39.22 -18.95 28.12
CA TYR A 326 -39.38 -19.59 26.81
C TYR A 326 -39.46 -21.12 27.03
N MET A 327 -40.52 -21.75 26.52
CA MET A 327 -40.80 -23.16 26.74
C MET A 327 -40.89 -23.94 25.42
N THR A 328 -40.33 -25.15 25.44
CA THR A 328 -40.52 -26.18 24.41
C THR A 328 -40.95 -27.46 25.10
N ASP A 329 -41.77 -28.29 24.48
CA ASP A 329 -42.02 -29.65 24.92
C ASP A 329 -41.18 -30.65 24.11
N PHE A 330 -41.30 -31.94 24.43
CA PHE A 330 -40.66 -33.02 23.68
C PHE A 330 -41.73 -34.01 23.23
N ASP A 331 -42.05 -33.96 21.95
CA ASP A 331 -43.27 -34.47 21.37
C ASP A 331 -43.12 -35.91 20.86
N TRP A 332 -44.10 -36.76 21.11
CA TRP A 332 -44.02 -38.18 20.74
C TRP A 332 -44.53 -38.38 19.30
N PRO A 333 -43.69 -38.80 18.32
CA PRO A 333 -44.10 -38.87 16.92
C PRO A 333 -45.24 -39.87 16.64
N ASP A 334 -45.47 -40.81 17.57
CA ASP A 334 -46.51 -41.84 17.51
C ASP A 334 -47.72 -41.53 18.43
N ARG A 335 -47.82 -40.31 18.99
CA ARG A 335 -48.91 -39.85 19.91
C ARG A 335 -50.32 -40.16 19.39
N ASP A 336 -50.52 -40.00 18.09
CA ASP A 336 -51.81 -40.15 17.40
C ASP A 336 -52.21 -41.64 17.19
N ILE A 337 -51.34 -42.60 17.55
CA ILE A 337 -51.66 -44.03 17.47
C ILE A 337 -52.83 -44.39 18.38
N VAL A 338 -53.85 -45.02 17.80
CA VAL A 338 -55.05 -45.46 18.51
C VAL A 338 -54.72 -46.49 19.60
N ASN A 339 -54.77 -46.04 20.86
CA ASN A 339 -54.63 -46.82 22.07
C ASN A 339 -55.59 -48.05 22.04
N PRO A 340 -55.05 -49.29 21.95
CA PRO A 340 -55.85 -50.49 21.73
C PRO A 340 -56.70 -50.90 22.94
N ALA A 341 -56.52 -50.26 24.10
CA ALA A 341 -57.30 -50.53 25.31
C ALA A 341 -58.57 -49.65 25.43
N VAL A 342 -58.66 -48.54 24.69
CA VAL A 342 -59.82 -47.61 24.73
C VAL A 342 -60.40 -47.24 23.36
N GLY A 343 -59.66 -47.38 22.26
CA GLY A 343 -60.18 -47.14 20.90
C GLY A 343 -60.26 -45.66 20.47
N ARG A 344 -59.41 -44.82 21.05
CA ARG A 344 -59.08 -43.44 20.65
C ARG A 344 -57.54 -43.30 20.61
N PRO A 345 -56.93 -42.22 20.09
CA PRO A 345 -55.53 -41.90 20.36
C PRO A 345 -55.21 -41.90 21.87
N TRP A 346 -53.92 -41.90 22.21
CA TRP A 346 -53.51 -41.68 23.59
C TRP A 346 -53.89 -40.24 24.05
N GLY A 347 -53.88 -40.01 25.36
CA GLY A 347 -54.00 -38.65 25.91
C GLY A 347 -54.80 -38.57 27.22
N CYS A 348 -54.45 -37.62 28.06
CA CYS A 348 -55.10 -37.33 29.35
C CYS A 348 -56.39 -36.50 29.20
N ASP A 349 -57.13 -36.35 30.30
CA ASP A 349 -58.34 -35.51 30.39
C ASP A 349 -58.06 -34.36 31.39
N PHE A 350 -57.97 -33.12 30.90
CA PHE A 350 -57.68 -31.93 31.72
C PHE A 350 -58.99 -31.27 32.17
N ASN A 351 -59.37 -31.48 33.43
CA ASN A 351 -60.69 -31.10 33.94
C ASN A 351 -60.72 -29.79 34.76
N GLY A 352 -59.62 -29.04 34.76
CA GLY A 352 -59.43 -27.79 35.51
C GLY A 352 -58.98 -27.99 36.97
N PHE A 353 -58.97 -29.22 37.50
CA PHE A 353 -58.34 -29.56 38.78
C PHE A 353 -57.00 -30.31 38.60
N GLY A 354 -56.39 -30.21 37.41
CA GLY A 354 -55.25 -31.00 36.96
C GLY A 354 -55.64 -32.12 35.98
N PRO A 355 -54.65 -32.90 35.50
CA PRO A 355 -54.85 -33.97 34.53
C PRO A 355 -55.32 -35.31 35.15
N GLU A 356 -56.24 -35.98 34.47
CA GLU A 356 -56.61 -37.39 34.69
C GLU A 356 -56.07 -38.29 33.55
N CYS A 357 -54.94 -38.96 33.80
CA CYS A 357 -54.34 -39.91 32.86
C CYS A 357 -54.67 -41.35 33.26
N GLN A 358 -54.93 -42.24 32.28
CA GLN A 358 -55.34 -43.63 32.54
C GLN A 358 -54.21 -44.65 32.29
N PHE A 359 -53.19 -44.27 31.53
CA PHE A 359 -52.01 -45.07 31.17
C PHE A 359 -50.76 -44.19 31.07
N ILE A 360 -49.57 -44.80 31.10
CA ILE A 360 -48.30 -44.09 30.83
C ILE A 360 -48.28 -43.53 29.41
N GLY A 361 -48.79 -44.27 28.42
CA GLY A 361 -48.90 -43.76 27.05
C GLY A 361 -49.82 -42.54 26.92
N ASP A 362 -50.77 -42.32 27.83
CA ASP A 362 -51.58 -41.09 27.84
C ASP A 362 -50.77 -39.87 28.31
N VAL A 363 -49.68 -40.08 29.08
CA VAL A 363 -48.76 -39.05 29.60
C VAL A 363 -47.67 -38.74 28.57
N LEU A 364 -47.10 -39.78 27.96
CA LEU A 364 -46.09 -39.65 26.89
C LEU A 364 -46.68 -39.02 25.60
N SER A 365 -47.99 -38.89 25.51
CA SER A 365 -48.71 -38.25 24.40
C SER A 365 -49.33 -36.90 24.79
N ILE A 366 -48.73 -36.19 25.76
CA ILE A 366 -49.14 -34.81 26.07
C ILE A 366 -48.38 -33.87 25.16
N ASP A 367 -49.09 -33.46 24.12
CA ASP A 367 -48.90 -32.27 23.28
C ASP A 367 -49.18 -31.05 24.17
N TRP A 368 -48.15 -30.42 24.75
CA TRP A 368 -48.30 -29.28 25.66
C TRP A 368 -48.48 -27.97 24.91
N PHE A 369 -47.78 -27.81 23.77
CA PHE A 369 -47.84 -26.65 22.89
C PHE A 369 -48.18 -27.10 21.46
N ASP A 370 -49.01 -26.37 20.71
CA ASP A 370 -49.53 -26.86 19.41
C ASP A 370 -48.41 -27.08 18.36
N GLY A 371 -47.90 -28.31 18.27
CA GLY A 371 -46.83 -28.72 17.36
C GLY A 371 -47.10 -30.05 16.64
N ASP A 372 -46.08 -30.61 15.98
CA ASP A 372 -46.02 -31.99 15.45
C ASP A 372 -44.52 -32.40 15.43
N ALA A 373 -44.18 -33.51 16.10
CA ALA A 373 -42.80 -33.86 16.45
C ALA A 373 -41.75 -33.75 15.31
N LEU A 374 -40.71 -32.94 15.53
CA LEU A 374 -39.71 -32.58 14.52
C LEU A 374 -38.74 -33.74 14.21
N PRO A 375 -38.22 -33.87 12.97
CA PRO A 375 -37.35 -34.98 12.53
C PRO A 375 -36.18 -35.35 13.46
N ASN A 376 -35.45 -34.36 13.99
CA ASN A 376 -34.30 -34.55 14.89
C ASN A 376 -34.58 -33.98 16.29
N GLU A 377 -35.83 -34.03 16.74
CA GLU A 377 -36.25 -33.41 18.00
C GLU A 377 -35.53 -33.96 19.24
N VAL A 378 -35.28 -33.07 20.19
CA VAL A 378 -34.54 -33.34 21.43
C VAL A 378 -35.25 -32.77 22.66
N ALA A 379 -34.92 -33.37 23.81
CA ALA A 379 -35.19 -32.81 25.13
C ALA A 379 -33.88 -32.49 25.86
N THR A 380 -33.89 -31.43 26.66
CA THR A 380 -32.76 -31.09 27.52
C THR A 380 -32.81 -31.83 28.85
N ALA A 381 -31.65 -32.11 29.44
CA ALA A 381 -31.57 -32.93 30.65
C ALA A 381 -30.26 -32.63 31.45
N PRO A 382 -29.97 -33.34 32.57
CA PRO A 382 -28.91 -32.91 33.49
C PRO A 382 -27.51 -32.61 32.92
N GLY A 383 -27.07 -31.36 33.10
CA GLY A 383 -25.82 -30.79 32.60
C GLY A 383 -25.95 -29.95 31.33
N ASP A 384 -27.14 -29.88 30.74
CA ASP A 384 -27.44 -28.95 29.63
C ASP A 384 -27.65 -27.52 30.14
N SER A 385 -27.91 -27.36 31.45
CA SER A 385 -28.05 -26.07 32.14
C SER A 385 -27.05 -25.03 31.65
N GLY A 386 -27.55 -23.86 31.27
CA GLY A 386 -26.78 -22.76 30.71
C GLY A 386 -26.53 -22.83 29.19
N SER A 387 -26.99 -23.89 28.51
CA SER A 387 -27.03 -23.93 27.04
C SER A 387 -27.87 -22.80 26.46
N PRO A 388 -27.53 -22.25 25.29
CA PRO A 388 -28.38 -21.28 24.61
C PRO A 388 -29.66 -21.94 24.08
N LEU A 389 -30.74 -21.16 23.99
CA LEU A 389 -31.77 -21.36 22.98
C LEU A 389 -31.41 -20.48 21.78
N ILE A 390 -31.23 -21.11 20.62
CA ILE A 390 -30.83 -20.42 19.39
C ILE A 390 -32.03 -20.35 18.45
N VAL A 391 -32.37 -19.17 17.97
CA VAL A 391 -33.35 -18.95 16.89
C VAL A 391 -32.59 -18.85 15.58
N ASP A 392 -32.89 -19.70 14.61
CA ASP A 392 -32.13 -19.86 13.37
C ASP A 392 -32.94 -19.63 12.07
N GLU A 393 -34.27 -19.76 12.08
CA GLU A 393 -35.12 -19.51 10.90
C GLU A 393 -35.84 -18.15 10.87
N LEU A 394 -35.92 -17.40 11.98
CA LEU A 394 -36.70 -16.15 12.07
C LEU A 394 -35.99 -14.93 11.47
N TYR A 395 -34.66 -14.93 11.49
CA TYR A 395 -33.80 -13.80 11.14
C TYR A 395 -32.72 -14.21 10.13
N ASP A 396 -32.05 -13.25 9.50
CA ASP A 396 -31.03 -13.51 8.46
C ASP A 396 -29.79 -14.28 8.95
N PHE A 397 -29.58 -14.38 10.27
CA PHE A 397 -28.53 -15.16 10.93
C PHE A 397 -29.01 -15.69 12.29
N PRO A 398 -28.45 -16.82 12.79
CA PRO A 398 -28.89 -17.41 14.06
C PRO A 398 -28.47 -16.56 15.27
N VAL A 399 -29.37 -16.44 16.25
CA VAL A 399 -29.17 -15.65 17.48
C VAL A 399 -29.57 -16.39 18.75
N VAL A 400 -28.80 -16.19 19.83
CA VAL A 400 -29.10 -16.70 21.17
C VAL A 400 -30.11 -15.78 21.85
N THR A 401 -31.20 -16.33 22.36
CA THR A 401 -32.31 -15.51 22.94
C THR A 401 -32.65 -15.87 24.40
N ALA A 402 -32.16 -17.01 24.90
CA ALA A 402 -32.41 -17.49 26.26
C ALA A 402 -31.32 -18.47 26.72
N VAL A 403 -31.20 -18.72 28.03
CA VAL A 403 -30.36 -19.79 28.62
C VAL A 403 -31.21 -20.89 29.28
N LEU A 404 -30.80 -22.14 29.14
CA LEU A 404 -31.55 -23.27 29.72
C LEU A 404 -31.46 -23.27 31.24
N SER A 405 -32.63 -23.27 31.88
CA SER A 405 -32.76 -23.44 33.32
C SER A 405 -33.04 -24.90 33.70
N GLY A 406 -33.97 -25.56 33.04
CA GLY A 406 -34.25 -26.96 33.35
C GLY A 406 -35.50 -27.49 32.66
N GLY A 407 -36.18 -28.41 33.33
CA GLY A 407 -37.38 -29.03 32.77
C GLY A 407 -38.45 -29.38 33.81
N ILE A 408 -39.63 -29.68 33.28
CA ILE A 408 -40.84 -30.04 34.02
C ILE A 408 -41.23 -31.46 33.61
N SER A 409 -41.02 -32.44 34.49
CA SER A 409 -41.58 -33.79 34.33
C SER A 409 -42.80 -33.94 35.23
N TYR A 410 -43.95 -33.52 34.72
CA TYR A 410 -45.18 -33.30 35.49
C TYR A 410 -45.65 -34.54 36.29
N PHE A 411 -45.37 -35.74 35.77
CA PHE A 411 -45.81 -37.02 36.37
C PHE A 411 -44.72 -37.78 37.12
N ASN A 412 -43.47 -37.30 37.09
CA ASN A 412 -42.30 -37.92 37.73
C ASN A 412 -42.27 -39.45 37.53
N LEU A 413 -42.23 -39.85 36.26
CA LEU A 413 -42.33 -41.25 35.86
C LEU A 413 -41.06 -42.04 36.27
N PRO A 414 -41.20 -43.32 36.66
CA PRO A 414 -40.04 -44.13 36.99
C PRO A 414 -39.24 -44.51 35.73
N ALA A 415 -37.91 -44.59 35.90
CA ALA A 415 -36.98 -45.03 34.87
C ALA A 415 -37.44 -46.32 34.14
N PRO A 416 -37.33 -46.38 32.81
CA PRO A 416 -36.57 -45.46 31.95
C PRO A 416 -37.34 -44.22 31.48
N PHE A 417 -38.62 -44.04 31.85
CA PHE A 417 -39.47 -42.95 31.33
C PHE A 417 -39.25 -41.59 32.02
N ASN A 418 -38.05 -41.31 32.54
CA ASN A 418 -37.69 -40.04 33.14
C ASN A 418 -36.82 -39.25 32.18
N ASN A 419 -37.18 -37.99 31.89
CA ASN A 419 -36.61 -37.19 30.80
C ASN A 419 -36.94 -37.87 29.45
N SER A 420 -38.24 -37.84 29.13
CA SER A 420 -38.91 -38.60 28.07
C SER A 420 -39.97 -37.73 27.37
N TYR A 421 -40.71 -38.29 26.41
CA TYR A 421 -41.77 -37.56 25.71
C TYR A 421 -42.85 -37.04 26.68
N GLY A 422 -43.39 -35.86 26.42
CA GLY A 422 -44.35 -35.17 27.28
C GLY A 422 -43.74 -34.49 28.51
N ASP A 423 -42.41 -34.38 28.60
CA ASP A 423 -41.72 -33.44 29.49
C ASP A 423 -41.51 -32.08 28.78
N ILE A 424 -41.43 -30.98 29.55
CA ILE A 424 -41.17 -29.61 29.05
C ILE A 424 -39.74 -29.19 29.38
N SER A 425 -39.05 -28.53 28.46
CA SER A 425 -37.80 -27.77 28.69
C SER A 425 -38.11 -26.26 28.78
N PHE A 426 -37.49 -25.56 29.73
CA PHE A 426 -37.72 -24.12 29.91
C PHE A 426 -36.42 -23.32 30.12
N TYR A 427 -36.42 -22.12 29.55
CA TYR A 427 -35.27 -21.23 29.44
C TYR A 427 -35.59 -19.86 30.04
N ASN A 428 -34.63 -19.24 30.75
CA ASN A 428 -34.70 -17.83 31.11
C ASN A 428 -34.36 -16.99 29.86
N PRO A 429 -35.30 -16.19 29.31
CA PRO A 429 -35.00 -15.30 28.19
C PRO A 429 -34.02 -14.20 28.60
N LEU A 430 -33.26 -13.66 27.64
CA LEU A 430 -32.24 -12.64 27.93
C LEU A 430 -32.81 -11.23 28.08
N TYR A 431 -33.89 -10.91 27.36
CA TYR A 431 -34.45 -9.55 27.31
C TYR A 431 -34.89 -8.95 28.66
N PRO A 432 -35.39 -9.71 29.67
CA PRO A 432 -35.71 -9.13 30.97
C PRO A 432 -34.50 -8.70 31.78
N PHE A 433 -33.29 -9.14 31.41
CA PHE A 433 -32.04 -8.98 32.17
C PHE A 433 -30.94 -8.28 31.33
N PHE A 434 -31.36 -7.47 30.35
CA PHE A 434 -30.45 -6.86 29.38
C PHE A 434 -29.48 -5.86 30.03
N GLU A 435 -29.91 -5.14 31.07
CA GLU A 435 -29.10 -4.14 31.78
C GLU A 435 -27.96 -4.88 32.50
N PHE A 436 -28.28 -5.93 33.26
CA PHE A 436 -27.29 -6.84 33.85
C PHE A 436 -26.30 -7.41 32.83
N ILE A 437 -26.78 -7.96 31.71
CA ILE A 437 -25.91 -8.59 30.69
C ILE A 437 -24.96 -7.55 30.07
N THR A 438 -25.49 -6.38 29.69
CA THR A 438 -24.72 -5.35 28.97
C THR A 438 -23.72 -4.60 29.87
N GLU A 439 -24.04 -4.43 31.15
CA GLU A 439 -23.10 -3.90 32.15
C GLU A 439 -22.02 -4.92 32.54
N ASN A 440 -22.37 -6.20 32.77
CA ASN A 440 -21.48 -7.16 33.45
C ASN A 440 -20.72 -8.13 32.53
N THR A 441 -20.78 -7.97 31.20
CA THR A 441 -19.81 -8.61 30.30
C THR A 441 -18.38 -8.19 30.65
N ALA A 442 -17.46 -9.14 30.71
CA ALA A 442 -16.07 -8.87 31.08
C ALA A 442 -15.29 -8.21 29.93
N TYR A 443 -15.59 -8.56 28.67
CA TYR A 443 -14.99 -7.92 27.50
C TYR A 443 -15.66 -6.57 27.22
N LYS A 444 -14.86 -5.52 27.02
CA LYS A 444 -15.30 -4.14 26.77
C LYS A 444 -14.64 -3.60 25.50
N TYR A 445 -15.47 -3.36 24.48
CA TYR A 445 -15.11 -2.59 23.30
C TYR A 445 -15.08 -1.10 23.65
N VAL A 446 -13.99 -0.40 23.35
CA VAL A 446 -13.80 1.00 23.73
C VAL A 446 -13.08 1.80 22.64
N SER A 447 -13.58 3.00 22.33
CA SER A 447 -12.97 3.90 21.35
C SER A 447 -12.23 5.05 22.02
N ALA A 448 -11.10 5.45 21.40
CA ALA A 448 -10.46 6.73 21.67
C ALA A 448 -11.35 7.89 21.18
N ASN A 449 -11.47 8.93 21.99
CA ASN A 449 -12.15 10.19 21.66
C ASN A 449 -11.31 11.03 20.68
N ALA A 450 -11.97 11.89 19.90
CA ALA A 450 -11.28 12.70 18.89
C ALA A 450 -10.41 13.82 19.52
N GLY A 451 -9.12 13.83 19.17
CA GLY A 451 -8.09 14.72 19.73
C GLY A 451 -6.83 13.95 20.14
N ASP A 452 -5.74 14.67 20.40
CA ASP A 452 -4.53 14.07 20.97
C ASP A 452 -4.71 13.86 22.49
N GLY A 453 -4.31 12.69 23.00
CA GLY A 453 -4.46 12.30 24.40
C GLY A 453 -3.42 11.30 24.89
N ASP A 454 -3.13 11.33 26.19
CA ASP A 454 -2.31 10.33 26.89
C ASP A 454 -3.20 9.12 27.27
N TRP A 455 -2.68 7.89 27.18
CA TRP A 455 -3.45 6.67 27.46
C TRP A 455 -4.02 6.65 28.89
N SER A 456 -3.30 7.23 29.86
CA SER A 456 -3.73 7.35 31.25
C SER A 456 -4.85 8.37 31.50
N ASP A 457 -5.27 9.18 30.52
CA ASP A 457 -6.36 10.14 30.70
C ASP A 457 -7.72 9.43 30.66
N PRO A 458 -8.47 9.35 31.78
CA PRO A 458 -9.76 8.67 31.83
C PRO A 458 -10.86 9.37 31.03
N THR A 459 -10.59 10.54 30.46
CA THR A 459 -11.51 11.29 29.58
C THR A 459 -11.20 11.10 28.09
N HIS A 460 -10.09 10.42 27.75
CA HIS A 460 -9.77 10.05 26.36
C HIS A 460 -10.61 8.88 25.84
N TRP A 461 -11.30 8.15 26.72
CA TRP A 461 -11.94 6.88 26.38
C TRP A 461 -13.46 6.89 26.54
N THR A 462 -14.16 6.24 25.61
CA THR A 462 -15.61 5.99 25.64
C THR A 462 -15.87 4.51 25.38
N GLN A 463 -16.78 3.88 26.12
CA GLN A 463 -17.21 2.51 25.84
C GLN A 463 -18.13 2.47 24.61
N ASP A 464 -17.82 1.59 23.67
CA ASP A 464 -18.66 1.31 22.52
C ASP A 464 -19.75 0.28 22.85
N LEU A 465 -20.59 -0.01 21.87
CA LEU A 465 -21.55 -1.10 21.91
C LEU A 465 -20.86 -2.40 21.48
N ASP A 466 -21.08 -3.47 22.25
CA ASP A 466 -20.64 -4.82 21.88
C ASP A 466 -21.32 -5.23 20.55
N PRO A 467 -20.56 -5.58 19.49
CA PRO A 467 -21.11 -5.96 18.19
C PRO A 467 -21.94 -7.25 18.26
N GLY A 468 -21.82 -8.04 19.34
CA GLY A 468 -22.63 -9.24 19.59
C GLY A 468 -24.05 -8.95 20.12
N PHE A 469 -24.39 -7.72 20.50
CA PHE A 469 -25.73 -7.39 21.04
C PHE A 469 -26.69 -6.90 19.96
N PHE A 470 -27.85 -7.54 19.84
CA PHE A 470 -28.87 -7.22 18.84
C PHE A 470 -30.26 -7.01 19.45
N ILE A 471 -31.04 -6.17 18.78
CA ILE A 471 -32.47 -5.97 19.02
C ILE A 471 -33.23 -6.08 17.70
N ASP A 472 -34.49 -6.53 17.76
CA ASP A 472 -35.44 -6.36 16.65
C ASP A 472 -35.85 -4.87 16.58
N ASP A 473 -35.76 -4.25 15.40
CA ASP A 473 -36.14 -2.85 15.20
C ASP A 473 -37.67 -2.61 15.20
N GLY A 474 -38.46 -3.67 15.39
CA GLY A 474 -39.92 -3.67 15.31
C GLY A 474 -40.45 -3.88 13.89
N THR A 475 -39.58 -4.25 12.95
CA THR A 475 -39.94 -4.63 11.58
C THR A 475 -39.49 -6.05 11.19
N GLY A 476 -38.94 -6.82 12.13
CA GLY A 476 -38.39 -8.16 11.88
C GLY A 476 -36.94 -8.12 11.39
N ASN A 477 -36.24 -6.99 11.53
CA ASN A 477 -34.83 -6.86 11.18
C ASN A 477 -34.00 -6.71 12.46
N LEU A 478 -32.92 -7.48 12.57
CA LEU A 478 -31.95 -7.34 13.64
C LEU A 478 -31.03 -6.15 13.40
N VAL A 479 -30.85 -5.31 14.42
CA VAL A 479 -29.87 -4.23 14.42
C VAL A 479 -29.01 -4.31 15.67
N ASN A 480 -27.71 -3.99 15.55
CA ASN A 480 -26.83 -3.92 16.71
C ASN A 480 -27.33 -2.84 17.67
N GLY A 481 -27.67 -3.22 18.90
CA GLY A 481 -28.36 -2.34 19.84
C GLY A 481 -28.61 -2.98 21.20
N VAL A 482 -29.15 -2.17 22.11
CA VAL A 482 -29.65 -2.59 23.43
C VAL A 482 -31.04 -1.98 23.67
N PRO A 483 -31.93 -2.63 24.46
CA PRO A 483 -33.20 -2.04 24.86
C PRO A 483 -33.05 -0.70 25.59
N SER A 484 -34.11 0.12 25.54
CA SER A 484 -34.15 1.42 26.23
C SER A 484 -35.03 1.38 27.48
N GLY A 485 -34.44 1.59 28.65
CA GLY A 485 -35.13 1.59 29.92
C GLY A 485 -34.18 1.21 31.05
N SER A 486 -34.71 0.56 32.07
CA SER A 486 -33.97 -0.30 32.98
C SER A 486 -34.61 -1.69 32.93
N GLU A 487 -33.94 -2.71 33.45
CA GLU A 487 -34.41 -4.09 33.39
C GLU A 487 -35.62 -4.36 34.31
N ASP A 488 -36.64 -5.04 33.79
CA ASP A 488 -37.79 -5.49 34.62
C ASP A 488 -37.44 -6.78 35.40
N GLY A 489 -36.48 -7.57 34.91
CA GLY A 489 -35.93 -8.75 35.58
C GLY A 489 -37.01 -9.79 35.90
N ILE A 490 -37.06 -10.23 37.16
CA ILE A 490 -38.06 -11.19 37.64
C ILE A 490 -39.52 -10.68 37.57
N PHE A 491 -39.73 -9.40 37.28
CA PHE A 491 -41.06 -8.78 37.19
C PHE A 491 -41.60 -8.71 35.76
N ASP A 492 -40.80 -9.09 34.76
CA ASP A 492 -41.28 -9.24 33.39
C ASP A 492 -42.26 -10.42 33.31
N THR A 493 -43.50 -10.12 32.94
CA THR A 493 -44.52 -11.12 32.61
C THR A 493 -44.57 -11.43 31.11
N GLY A 494 -43.67 -10.81 30.31
CA GLY A 494 -43.52 -10.99 28.88
C GLY A 494 -44.71 -10.55 28.02
N PRO A 495 -44.59 -10.66 26.68
CA PRO A 495 -45.74 -10.91 25.83
C PRO A 495 -46.13 -12.39 25.98
N ASN A 496 -47.39 -12.68 26.35
CA ASN A 496 -47.88 -14.06 26.35
C ASN A 496 -48.13 -14.53 24.90
N VAL A 497 -47.36 -15.52 24.43
CA VAL A 497 -47.37 -15.99 23.03
C VAL A 497 -47.51 -17.51 22.97
N GLY A 498 -48.42 -17.99 22.11
CA GLY A 498 -48.63 -19.41 21.82
C GLY A 498 -49.94 -19.96 22.38
N THR A 499 -50.03 -21.29 22.42
CA THR A 499 -51.15 -22.04 22.97
C THR A 499 -50.64 -23.11 23.91
N ILE A 500 -51.29 -23.27 25.06
CA ILE A 500 -50.98 -24.33 26.03
C ILE A 500 -52.17 -25.28 26.05
N LEU A 501 -51.98 -26.55 25.73
CA LEU A 501 -53.02 -27.59 25.67
C LEU A 501 -54.25 -27.16 24.81
N GLY A 502 -54.01 -26.45 23.71
CA GLY A 502 -55.03 -25.86 22.84
C GLY A 502 -55.76 -24.63 23.40
N VAL A 503 -55.26 -24.00 24.47
CA VAL A 503 -55.75 -22.73 25.03
C VAL A 503 -54.81 -21.59 24.64
N ASP A 504 -55.34 -20.62 23.90
CA ASP A 504 -54.68 -19.35 23.55
C ASP A 504 -54.43 -18.49 24.80
N ILE A 505 -53.16 -18.27 25.13
CA ILE A 505 -52.73 -17.50 26.30
C ILE A 505 -52.55 -16.00 26.02
N SER A 506 -52.65 -15.55 24.77
CA SER A 506 -52.42 -14.13 24.40
C SER A 506 -53.44 -13.14 25.00
N GLY A 507 -54.51 -13.64 25.62
CA GLY A 507 -55.48 -12.88 26.39
C GLY A 507 -55.34 -12.99 27.91
N PHE A 508 -54.30 -13.65 28.43
CA PHE A 508 -54.06 -13.82 29.87
C PHE A 508 -53.51 -12.52 30.50
N PRO A 509 -53.78 -12.25 31.79
CA PRO A 509 -53.46 -10.96 32.39
C PRO A 509 -52.01 -10.89 32.90
N GLU A 510 -51.19 -10.08 32.22
CA GLU A 510 -49.87 -9.60 32.67
C GLU A 510 -49.95 -9.00 34.11
N VAL A 511 -49.64 -9.82 35.13
CA VAL A 511 -49.74 -9.45 36.55
C VAL A 511 -48.62 -10.10 37.35
N VAL A 512 -47.71 -9.27 37.89
CA VAL A 512 -46.70 -9.68 38.89
C VAL A 512 -47.39 -10.27 40.12
N SER A 513 -46.93 -11.45 40.55
CA SER A 513 -47.47 -12.14 41.74
C SER A 513 -47.38 -11.28 43.00
N PRO A 514 -48.44 -11.24 43.85
CA PRO A 514 -48.40 -10.58 45.15
C PRO A 514 -47.62 -11.38 46.22
N PHE A 515 -46.92 -12.46 45.82
CA PHE A 515 -46.08 -13.30 46.67
C PHE A 515 -44.64 -13.32 46.16
N GLY A 516 -43.70 -12.88 47.01
CA GLY A 516 -42.28 -12.75 46.66
C GLY A 516 -41.80 -11.31 46.84
N PRO A 517 -40.65 -10.94 46.25
CA PRO A 517 -40.25 -9.54 46.08
C PRO A 517 -41.27 -8.77 45.24
N GLN A 518 -41.25 -7.43 45.32
CA GLN A 518 -42.15 -6.55 44.57
C GLN A 518 -41.36 -5.43 43.87
N PRO A 519 -41.88 -4.83 42.78
CA PRO A 519 -41.20 -3.73 42.08
C PRO A 519 -40.84 -2.56 43.02
N GLY A 520 -39.54 -2.28 43.13
CA GLY A 520 -38.97 -1.31 44.08
C GLY A 520 -38.31 -1.91 45.33
N ASP A 521 -38.34 -3.24 45.51
CA ASP A 521 -37.47 -3.92 46.47
C ASP A 521 -36.01 -3.98 45.96
N PRO A 522 -34.98 -3.78 46.81
CA PRO A 522 -33.59 -3.86 46.38
C PRO A 522 -33.21 -5.23 45.82
N ASN A 523 -32.30 -5.25 44.85
CA ASN A 523 -31.77 -6.43 44.15
C ASN A 523 -32.75 -7.10 43.15
N PHE A 524 -33.84 -6.42 42.79
CA PHE A 524 -34.86 -6.92 41.85
C PHE A 524 -35.31 -5.88 40.82
N GLY A 525 -35.33 -6.27 39.54
CA GLY A 525 -35.55 -5.37 38.40
C GLY A 525 -34.59 -4.18 38.43
N ALA A 526 -35.09 -2.99 38.08
CA ALA A 526 -34.40 -1.69 38.08
C ALA A 526 -33.90 -1.17 39.47
N ASN A 527 -33.64 -2.08 40.42
CA ASN A 527 -33.04 -1.81 41.74
C ASN A 527 -31.90 -2.81 42.05
N THR A 528 -31.33 -3.44 41.03
CA THR A 528 -30.08 -4.23 41.13
C THR A 528 -28.91 -3.35 41.60
N PRO A 529 -27.86 -3.94 42.22
CA PRO A 529 -26.65 -3.20 42.55
C PRO A 529 -25.98 -2.68 41.27
N ASN A 530 -25.74 -1.38 41.19
CA ASN A 530 -24.92 -0.80 40.12
C ASN A 530 -23.59 -1.56 40.02
N SER A 531 -23.27 -2.08 38.84
CA SER A 531 -21.93 -2.60 38.60
C SER A 531 -20.91 -1.47 38.69
N SER A 532 -19.69 -1.75 39.14
CA SER A 532 -18.55 -0.85 38.88
C SER A 532 -17.90 -1.12 37.51
N ALA A 533 -18.45 -2.07 36.74
CA ALA A 533 -18.16 -2.15 35.32
C ALA A 533 -18.54 -0.85 34.60
N LEU A 534 -18.08 -0.74 33.36
CA LEU A 534 -18.58 0.30 32.46
C LEU A 534 -20.07 0.01 32.19
N LEU A 535 -20.93 0.98 32.51
CA LEU A 535 -22.40 0.90 32.55
C LEU A 535 -23.02 0.90 31.14
N GLY A 536 -22.49 0.07 30.25
CA GLY A 536 -22.90 -0.01 28.85
C GLY A 536 -22.43 1.17 27.98
N PRO A 537 -22.92 1.23 26.73
CA PRO A 537 -22.38 2.10 25.67
C PRO A 537 -22.47 3.59 26.03
N GLY A 538 -21.41 4.34 25.75
CA GLY A 538 -21.29 5.76 26.11
C GLY A 538 -20.73 6.00 27.52
N SER A 539 -20.38 4.95 28.27
CA SER A 539 -19.61 5.07 29.53
C SER A 539 -18.26 5.76 29.29
N THR A 540 -17.81 6.56 30.25
CA THR A 540 -16.56 7.35 30.21
C THR A 540 -15.97 7.47 31.62
N GLY A 541 -14.72 7.89 31.76
CA GLY A 541 -14.07 8.06 33.07
C GLY A 541 -13.19 6.88 33.51
N PHE A 542 -12.69 6.08 32.56
CA PHE A 542 -11.89 4.87 32.77
C PHE A 542 -10.65 4.87 31.87
N VAL A 543 -9.68 4.02 32.18
CA VAL A 543 -8.48 3.76 31.35
C VAL A 543 -8.50 2.30 30.91
N PRO A 544 -8.36 1.96 29.61
CA PRO A 544 -8.27 0.58 29.15
C PRO A 544 -7.01 -0.08 29.71
N GLN A 545 -7.21 -1.11 30.53
CA GLN A 545 -6.17 -1.91 31.18
C GLN A 545 -6.84 -3.19 31.68
N ASN A 546 -6.37 -4.35 31.22
CA ASN A 546 -6.90 -5.65 31.62
C ASN A 546 -6.83 -5.84 33.16
N THR A 547 -7.85 -6.47 33.73
CA THR A 547 -7.94 -6.73 35.17
C THR A 547 -8.86 -7.91 35.45
N ASP A 548 -8.42 -8.83 36.31
CA ASP A 548 -9.24 -9.92 36.86
C ASP A 548 -10.23 -9.42 37.94
N GLY A 549 -10.35 -8.10 38.12
CA GLY A 549 -11.22 -7.47 39.10
C GLY A 549 -10.70 -7.61 40.53
N THR A 550 -11.58 -7.95 41.47
CA THR A 550 -11.19 -8.37 42.82
C THR A 550 -12.21 -9.38 43.35
N PRO A 551 -11.84 -10.67 43.52
CA PRO A 551 -12.74 -11.66 44.06
C PRO A 551 -13.14 -11.33 45.51
N GLY A 552 -14.40 -11.60 45.84
CA GLY A 552 -15.04 -11.04 47.03
C GLY A 552 -15.77 -9.71 46.80
N THR A 553 -15.71 -9.14 45.59
CA THR A 553 -16.35 -7.85 45.25
C THR A 553 -16.84 -7.76 43.79
N SER A 554 -17.33 -8.84 43.17
CA SER A 554 -17.61 -8.87 41.72
C SER A 554 -18.52 -7.74 41.21
N PHE A 555 -19.57 -7.33 41.94
CA PHE A 555 -20.38 -6.15 41.54
C PHE A 555 -19.66 -4.79 41.71
N ALA A 556 -18.62 -4.71 42.54
CA ALA A 556 -17.95 -3.46 42.94
C ALA A 556 -16.49 -3.33 42.48
N ASN A 557 -15.94 -4.38 41.85
CA ASN A 557 -14.74 -4.40 41.02
C ASN A 557 -14.70 -5.72 40.20
N PRO A 558 -15.53 -5.88 39.15
CA PRO A 558 -15.54 -7.08 38.31
C PRO A 558 -14.29 -7.18 37.45
N ALA A 559 -14.07 -8.35 36.85
CA ALA A 559 -13.10 -8.50 35.77
C ALA A 559 -13.45 -7.63 34.55
N GLN A 560 -12.44 -7.02 33.92
CA GLN A 560 -12.58 -6.19 32.72
C GLN A 560 -11.40 -6.45 31.77
N TYR A 561 -11.70 -6.72 30.50
CA TYR A 561 -10.71 -6.93 29.44
C TYR A 561 -11.08 -6.08 28.22
N PHE A 562 -10.10 -5.55 27.50
CA PHE A 562 -10.34 -4.45 26.56
C PHE A 562 -9.99 -4.77 25.10
N GLU A 563 -10.93 -4.47 24.20
CA GLU A 563 -10.66 -4.24 22.77
C GLU A 563 -10.70 -2.73 22.51
N VAL A 564 -9.56 -2.16 22.13
CA VAL A 564 -9.36 -0.72 22.01
C VAL A 564 -9.32 -0.30 20.54
N HIS A 565 -10.19 0.63 20.17
CA HIS A 565 -10.38 1.11 18.82
C HIS A 565 -9.86 2.56 18.64
N LEU A 566 -8.88 2.74 17.75
CA LEU A 566 -8.39 4.04 17.30
C LEU A 566 -9.05 4.40 15.96
N ASN A 567 -10.34 4.74 16.05
CA ASN A 567 -11.20 5.08 14.89
C ASN A 567 -11.26 6.59 14.61
N ASN A 568 -11.03 7.42 15.62
CA ASN A 568 -11.17 8.87 15.53
C ASN A 568 -9.85 9.59 15.19
N ALA A 569 -9.97 10.81 14.66
CA ALA A 569 -8.82 11.65 14.36
C ALA A 569 -8.14 12.16 15.64
N GLY A 570 -6.82 11.96 15.76
CA GLY A 570 -6.03 12.32 16.93
C GLY A 570 -4.99 11.28 17.33
N THR A 571 -3.99 11.68 18.12
CA THR A 571 -2.86 10.85 18.54
C THR A 571 -3.03 10.34 19.97
N THR A 572 -3.12 9.02 20.14
CA THR A 572 -3.06 8.37 21.46
C THR A 572 -1.60 8.05 21.80
N THR A 573 -1.08 8.62 22.89
CA THR A 573 0.29 8.38 23.36
C THR A 573 0.28 7.50 24.60
N VAL A 574 1.01 6.39 24.59
CA VAL A 574 1.14 5.49 25.74
C VAL A 574 2.05 6.11 26.79
N ASP A 575 1.54 6.30 28.01
CA ASP A 575 2.24 6.93 29.14
C ASP A 575 2.30 6.06 30.42
N LEU A 576 1.95 4.77 30.31
CA LEU A 576 2.13 3.72 31.31
C LEU A 576 2.41 2.37 30.62
N ASP A 577 2.76 1.34 31.39
CA ASP A 577 2.73 -0.05 30.90
C ASP A 577 1.28 -0.53 30.74
N VAL A 578 0.91 -0.98 29.54
CA VAL A 578 -0.47 -1.34 29.17
C VAL A 578 -0.56 -2.83 28.84
N GLU A 579 -1.58 -3.51 29.38
CA GLU A 579 -2.06 -4.79 28.88
C GLU A 579 -3.53 -4.66 28.49
N ILE A 580 -3.86 -5.08 27.26
CA ILE A 580 -5.23 -5.22 26.75
C ILE A 580 -5.33 -6.53 25.96
N ASP A 581 -6.53 -6.89 25.52
CA ASP A 581 -6.70 -8.04 24.63
C ASP A 581 -6.36 -7.65 23.18
N LYS A 582 -7.04 -6.65 22.62
CA LYS A 582 -6.93 -6.33 21.19
C LYS A 582 -6.80 -4.84 20.92
N LEU A 583 -5.90 -4.45 20.01
CA LEU A 583 -5.77 -3.08 19.50
C LEU A 583 -6.17 -3.02 18.02
N VAL A 584 -7.10 -2.14 17.67
CA VAL A 584 -7.54 -1.88 16.29
C VAL A 584 -7.27 -0.43 15.93
N ILE A 585 -6.63 -0.18 14.78
CA ILE A 585 -6.25 1.16 14.30
C ILE A 585 -6.84 1.34 12.88
N ASN A 586 -7.92 2.13 12.77
CA ASN A 586 -8.74 2.21 11.55
C ASN A 586 -9.09 3.66 11.11
N GLY A 587 -8.74 4.68 11.90
CA GLY A 587 -8.92 6.08 11.47
C GLY A 587 -7.77 6.54 10.56
N GLU A 588 -8.06 7.11 9.37
CA GLU A 588 -7.03 7.70 8.48
C GLU A 588 -6.19 8.80 9.17
N GLU A 589 -6.82 9.58 10.06
CA GLU A 589 -6.18 10.64 10.86
C GLU A 589 -5.89 10.17 12.31
N SER A 590 -5.91 8.87 12.59
CA SER A 590 -5.57 8.31 13.91
C SER A 590 -4.06 8.08 14.05
N GLY A 591 -3.54 8.30 15.26
CA GLY A 591 -2.16 8.02 15.63
C GLY A 591 -2.06 7.20 16.90
N PHE A 592 -1.11 6.25 16.94
CA PHE A 592 -0.70 5.51 18.11
C PHE A 592 0.80 5.70 18.33
N VAL A 593 1.22 6.08 19.54
CA VAL A 593 2.64 6.26 19.87
C VAL A 593 2.97 5.46 21.12
N LEU A 594 3.94 4.55 21.02
CA LEU A 594 4.50 3.77 22.13
C LEU A 594 5.96 4.22 22.39
N PRO A 595 6.22 5.08 23.39
CA PRO A 595 7.56 5.60 23.71
C PRO A 595 8.54 4.54 24.21
N ASP A 596 9.84 4.84 24.12
CA ASP A 596 10.99 3.96 24.46
C ASP A 596 11.06 3.48 25.92
N VAL A 597 10.24 4.08 26.81
CA VAL A 597 10.21 3.80 28.25
C VAL A 597 9.06 2.90 28.69
N TRP A 598 8.13 2.54 27.81
CA TRP A 598 6.91 1.79 28.14
C TRP A 598 6.77 0.47 27.36
N SER A 599 6.02 -0.45 27.94
CA SER A 599 5.58 -1.69 27.31
C SER A 599 4.09 -1.71 27.01
N PHE A 600 3.71 -2.44 25.96
CA PHE A 600 2.32 -2.62 25.54
C PHE A 600 2.09 -4.09 25.19
N SER A 601 1.16 -4.75 25.85
CA SER A 601 0.75 -6.13 25.59
C SER A 601 -0.64 -6.14 24.97
N SER A 602 -0.81 -6.83 23.83
CA SER A 602 -2.12 -7.11 23.23
C SER A 602 -2.27 -8.61 23.06
N LEU A 603 -3.02 -9.24 23.98
CA LEU A 603 -3.08 -10.70 24.16
C LEU A 603 -3.78 -11.48 23.03
N ILE A 604 -4.53 -10.81 22.15
CA ILE A 604 -5.15 -11.40 20.94
C ILE A 604 -4.36 -11.02 19.68
N GLY A 605 -4.17 -9.71 19.45
CA GLY A 605 -3.56 -9.21 18.22
C GLY A 605 -3.64 -7.69 18.06
N VAL A 606 -2.78 -7.15 17.20
CA VAL A 606 -2.89 -5.76 16.72
C VAL A 606 -3.31 -5.75 15.25
N GLU A 607 -4.37 -5.01 14.93
CA GLU A 607 -4.91 -4.85 13.58
C GLU A 607 -4.85 -3.38 13.14
N GLN A 608 -3.93 -3.05 12.23
CA GLN A 608 -3.81 -1.71 11.63
C GLN A 608 -4.34 -1.71 10.20
N PHE A 609 -5.50 -1.09 9.98
CA PHE A 609 -6.11 -0.86 8.67
C PHE A 609 -5.82 0.55 8.13
N ALA A 610 -5.52 1.52 9.00
CA ALA A 610 -5.23 2.91 8.61
C ALA A 610 -4.30 3.60 9.64
N GLY A 611 -4.22 4.94 9.58
CA GLY A 611 -3.49 5.76 10.57
C GLY A 611 -1.98 5.56 10.59
N VAL A 612 -1.34 5.97 11.68
CA VAL A 612 0.10 5.82 11.92
C VAL A 612 0.34 5.20 13.30
N ALA A 613 1.20 4.18 13.37
CA ALA A 613 1.69 3.60 14.62
C ALA A 613 3.21 3.82 14.75
N GLU A 614 3.65 4.52 15.81
CA GLU A 614 5.07 4.77 16.13
C GLU A 614 5.51 3.91 17.31
N ILE A 615 6.28 2.85 17.05
CA ILE A 615 6.73 1.86 18.04
C ILE A 615 8.20 2.08 18.38
N ASN A 616 8.45 2.83 19.46
CA ASN A 616 9.78 3.05 20.03
C ASN A 616 10.03 2.20 21.29
N GLY A 617 8.96 1.80 21.99
CA GLY A 617 8.99 0.91 23.16
C GLY A 617 8.94 -0.59 22.81
N ALA A 618 8.42 -1.38 23.74
CA ALA A 618 8.25 -2.83 23.58
C ALA A 618 6.77 -3.19 23.41
N LEU A 619 6.38 -3.56 22.19
CA LEU A 619 5.07 -4.11 21.88
C LEU A 619 5.14 -5.64 21.89
N SER A 620 4.30 -6.30 22.67
CA SER A 620 4.13 -7.76 22.70
C SER A 620 2.73 -8.13 22.20
N THR A 621 2.62 -8.98 21.19
CA THR A 621 1.32 -9.43 20.68
C THR A 621 1.44 -10.71 19.85
N PRO A 622 0.52 -11.71 19.96
CA PRO A 622 0.62 -12.96 19.21
C PRO A 622 0.69 -12.78 17.69
N ILE A 623 0.06 -11.73 17.15
CA ILE A 623 0.05 -11.37 15.73
C ILE A 623 -0.04 -9.86 15.54
N TYR A 624 0.71 -9.32 14.58
CA TYR A 624 0.51 -7.95 14.09
C TYR A 624 0.06 -7.99 12.62
N THR A 625 -1.12 -7.44 12.32
CA THR A 625 -1.68 -7.36 10.97
C THR A 625 -1.68 -5.91 10.48
N LEU A 626 -0.76 -5.59 9.57
CA LEU A 626 -0.64 -4.29 8.90
C LEU A 626 -1.38 -4.35 7.54
N ALA A 627 -2.69 -4.13 7.59
CA ALA A 627 -3.61 -4.10 6.45
C ALA A 627 -3.73 -2.72 5.77
N GLY A 628 -3.12 -1.68 6.33
CA GLY A 628 -3.00 -0.35 5.71
C GLY A 628 -2.33 0.65 6.65
N GLY A 629 -2.27 1.92 6.27
CA GLY A 629 -1.60 2.95 7.07
C GLY A 629 -0.06 2.84 7.08
N VAL A 630 0.57 3.36 8.14
CA VAL A 630 2.02 3.37 8.34
C VAL A 630 2.38 2.79 9.72
N LEU A 631 3.35 1.90 9.77
CA LEU A 631 4.01 1.44 10.98
C LEU A 631 5.47 1.90 10.97
N GLU A 632 5.83 2.80 11.88
CA GLU A 632 7.17 3.38 12.03
C GLU A 632 7.73 3.22 13.46
N GLY A 633 9.01 3.57 13.67
CA GLY A 633 9.65 3.48 14.99
C GLY A 633 11.18 3.46 14.98
N ASP A 634 11.81 3.99 16.03
CA ASP A 634 13.27 3.98 16.25
C ASP A 634 13.64 3.36 17.61
N GLY A 635 14.33 2.21 17.57
CA GLY A 635 14.79 1.47 18.74
C GLY A 635 13.80 0.44 19.28
N GLY A 636 12.54 0.49 18.83
CA GLY A 636 11.47 -0.35 19.33
C GLY A 636 11.56 -1.83 18.94
N VAL A 637 10.80 -2.63 19.68
CA VAL A 637 10.69 -4.08 19.52
C VAL A 637 9.21 -4.47 19.43
N ILE A 638 8.87 -5.23 18.39
CA ILE A 638 7.61 -5.94 18.24
C ILE A 638 7.90 -7.43 18.46
N ASP A 639 7.61 -7.92 19.66
CA ASP A 639 7.66 -9.33 20.06
C ASP A 639 6.35 -10.00 19.59
N THR A 640 6.44 -10.92 18.63
CA THR A 640 5.25 -11.48 17.97
C THR A 640 5.55 -12.81 17.28
N ASN A 641 4.56 -13.68 17.10
CA ASN A 641 4.79 -14.88 16.27
C ASN A 641 5.00 -14.48 14.81
N VAL A 642 4.25 -13.49 14.32
CA VAL A 642 4.33 -13.01 12.94
C VAL A 642 3.76 -11.59 12.77
N LEU A 643 4.49 -10.75 12.02
CA LEU A 643 3.99 -9.49 11.49
C LEU A 643 3.65 -9.64 9.99
N PHE A 644 2.37 -9.50 9.65
CA PHE A 644 1.89 -9.51 8.27
C PHE A 644 1.77 -8.08 7.72
N ASN A 645 2.61 -7.68 6.76
CA ASN A 645 2.38 -6.50 5.95
C ASN A 645 1.56 -6.87 4.70
N LEU A 646 0.25 -6.66 4.77
CA LEU A 646 -0.68 -6.96 3.68
C LEU A 646 -0.69 -5.83 2.64
N GLU A 647 -1.05 -4.61 3.05
CA GLU A 647 -1.16 -3.42 2.16
C GLU A 647 -0.63 -2.11 2.79
N GLY A 648 0.12 -2.18 3.91
CA GLY A 648 0.65 -0.99 4.60
C GLY A 648 2.12 -0.65 4.30
N LEU A 649 2.59 0.44 4.90
CA LEU A 649 3.97 0.93 4.80
C LEU A 649 4.72 0.69 6.11
N LEU A 650 5.78 -0.13 6.07
CA LEU A 650 6.71 -0.32 7.19
C LEU A 650 7.89 0.66 7.06
N SER A 651 8.18 1.48 8.08
CA SER A 651 9.20 2.54 8.05
C SER A 651 9.95 2.72 9.38
N ALA A 652 10.97 1.91 9.66
CA ALA A 652 11.94 2.19 10.73
C ALA A 652 12.48 3.63 10.62
N GLY A 653 12.75 4.27 11.76
CA GLY A 653 13.20 5.67 11.83
C GLY A 653 12.14 6.74 11.51
N GLY A 654 11.01 6.35 10.91
CA GLY A 654 9.97 7.25 10.42
C GLY A 654 10.43 8.19 9.30
N THR A 655 9.49 8.92 8.69
CA THR A 655 9.74 9.64 7.42
C THR A 655 10.84 10.72 7.50
N GLY A 656 12.05 10.37 7.07
CA GLY A 656 13.23 11.25 7.09
C GLY A 656 14.01 11.29 8.42
N GLY A 657 13.71 10.38 9.35
CA GLY A 657 14.62 10.01 10.43
C GLY A 657 15.70 9.04 9.95
N PHE A 658 16.32 8.32 10.89
CA PHE A 658 17.07 7.08 10.64
C PHE A 658 16.99 6.22 11.90
N GLY A 659 16.49 4.99 11.81
CA GLY A 659 16.26 4.18 13.00
C GLY A 659 16.46 2.67 12.83
N THR A 660 16.08 1.93 13.86
CA THR A 660 16.03 0.46 13.82
C THR A 660 14.73 -0.04 14.42
N LEU A 661 13.97 -0.82 13.64
CA LEU A 661 12.77 -1.52 14.12
C LEU A 661 13.08 -3.01 14.23
N THR A 662 12.80 -3.59 15.40
CA THR A 662 13.00 -5.02 15.66
C THR A 662 11.66 -5.74 15.59
N ILE A 663 11.59 -6.84 14.84
CA ILE A 663 10.50 -7.81 14.84
C ILE A 663 11.08 -9.10 15.42
N ASP A 664 10.83 -9.38 16.69
CA ASP A 664 11.24 -10.65 17.32
C ASP A 664 10.15 -11.69 16.99
N GLY A 665 10.17 -12.14 15.73
CA GLY A 665 9.13 -12.96 15.10
C GLY A 665 9.42 -13.27 13.63
N ASP A 666 8.48 -13.93 12.95
CA ASP A 666 8.46 -13.97 11.48
C ASP A 666 7.93 -12.63 10.92
N TYR A 667 8.31 -12.28 9.69
CA TYR A 667 7.82 -11.11 8.96
C TYR A 667 7.34 -11.54 7.57
N VAL A 668 6.13 -11.16 7.18
CA VAL A 668 5.52 -11.57 5.91
C VAL A 668 4.99 -10.35 5.18
N GLN A 669 5.67 -9.92 4.10
CA GLN A 669 5.15 -8.89 3.20
C GLN A 669 4.50 -9.53 1.97
N THR A 670 3.27 -9.11 1.64
CA THR A 670 2.58 -9.53 0.41
C THR A 670 2.82 -8.55 -0.74
N SER A 671 2.35 -8.88 -1.94
CA SER A 671 2.40 -7.99 -3.12
C SER A 671 1.77 -6.59 -2.94
N GLY A 672 0.93 -6.39 -1.92
CA GLY A 672 0.35 -5.07 -1.60
C GLY A 672 1.19 -4.21 -0.66
N GLY A 673 2.07 -4.82 0.15
CA GLY A 673 2.83 -4.13 1.19
C GLY A 673 4.11 -3.47 0.67
N ALA A 674 4.56 -2.43 1.37
CA ALA A 674 5.82 -1.75 1.10
C ALA A 674 6.70 -1.59 2.36
N LEU A 675 8.01 -1.72 2.18
CA LEU A 675 9.03 -1.47 3.19
C LEU A 675 9.89 -0.27 2.76
N TRP A 676 9.98 0.75 3.62
CA TRP A 676 10.71 2.00 3.39
C TRP A 676 12.09 1.98 4.07
N ALA A 677 13.11 2.49 3.39
CA ALA A 677 14.44 2.68 3.97
C ALA A 677 15.09 3.98 3.45
N ASP A 678 15.12 5.01 4.29
CA ASP A 678 15.91 6.20 4.09
C ASP A 678 17.40 5.93 4.41
N TYR A 679 18.31 6.63 3.74
CA TYR A 679 19.73 6.64 4.10
C TYR A 679 20.46 7.95 3.76
N THR A 680 21.59 8.17 4.42
CA THR A 680 22.53 9.28 4.19
C THR A 680 23.98 8.81 4.11
N VAL A 681 24.81 9.56 3.37
CA VAL A 681 26.26 9.34 3.28
C VAL A 681 26.99 10.44 4.05
N GLY A 682 27.23 10.19 5.34
CA GLY A 682 27.84 11.15 6.26
C GLY A 682 29.27 11.58 5.86
N ARG A 683 29.77 12.67 6.48
CA ARG A 683 31.02 13.38 6.11
C ARG A 683 32.32 12.55 6.05
N ARG A 684 32.31 11.29 6.45
CA ARG A 684 33.44 10.34 6.37
C ARG A 684 33.21 9.18 5.39
N ARG A 685 32.11 9.19 4.61
CA ARG A 685 31.56 8.02 3.90
C ARG A 685 31.14 6.87 4.83
N ALA A 686 30.79 7.18 6.07
CA ALA A 686 29.95 6.29 6.86
C ALA A 686 28.53 6.41 6.31
N ILE A 687 27.87 5.28 6.09
CA ILE A 687 26.46 5.23 5.75
C ILE A 687 25.69 5.13 7.06
N THR A 688 24.57 5.82 7.13
CA THR A 688 23.51 5.62 8.12
C THR A 688 22.25 5.42 7.33
N SER A 689 21.52 4.35 7.63
CA SER A 689 20.27 3.96 6.99
C SER A 689 19.33 3.41 8.05
N ASP A 690 18.06 3.31 7.70
CA ASP A 690 17.13 2.47 8.42
C ASP A 690 17.56 1.00 8.37
N PHE A 691 17.14 0.25 9.39
CA PHE A 691 17.46 -1.16 9.54
C PHE A 691 16.32 -1.94 10.20
N TYR A 692 16.01 -3.11 9.63
CA TYR A 692 15.00 -4.04 10.13
C TYR A 692 15.68 -5.29 10.66
N ALA A 693 15.49 -5.56 11.96
CA ALA A 693 16.03 -6.75 12.62
C ALA A 693 14.88 -7.76 12.84
N VAL A 694 14.81 -8.78 11.98
CA VAL A 694 13.83 -9.87 12.07
C VAL A 694 14.51 -11.07 12.74
N SER A 695 13.97 -11.64 13.81
CA SER A 695 14.60 -12.81 14.45
C SER A 695 14.27 -14.13 13.75
N GLY A 696 13.05 -14.25 13.21
CA GLY A 696 12.56 -15.38 12.44
C GLY A 696 12.82 -15.29 10.94
N THR A 697 11.81 -15.66 10.16
CA THR A 697 11.81 -15.73 8.69
C THR A 697 11.20 -14.46 8.11
N ALA A 698 11.90 -13.79 7.20
CA ALA A 698 11.32 -12.75 6.37
C ALA A 698 10.84 -13.35 5.03
N VAL A 699 9.53 -13.38 4.81
CA VAL A 699 8.90 -13.73 3.53
C VAL A 699 8.64 -12.44 2.75
N LEU A 700 9.27 -12.30 1.58
CA LEU A 700 9.33 -11.04 0.83
C LEU A 700 8.60 -11.13 -0.52
N ASP A 701 7.73 -10.14 -0.75
CA ASP A 701 7.07 -9.80 -2.01
C ASP A 701 6.85 -8.26 -2.02
N GLY A 702 6.14 -7.71 -3.00
CA GLY A 702 5.74 -6.31 -3.00
C GLY A 702 6.90 -5.33 -3.23
N ASP A 703 6.87 -4.20 -2.53
CA ASP A 703 7.76 -3.06 -2.80
C ASP A 703 8.84 -2.86 -1.72
N LEU A 704 10.07 -2.59 -2.17
CA LEU A 704 11.14 -1.98 -1.39
C LEU A 704 11.34 -0.53 -1.85
N VAL A 705 11.07 0.44 -0.99
CA VAL A 705 11.25 1.87 -1.30
C VAL A 705 12.51 2.40 -0.62
N VAL A 706 13.54 2.67 -1.41
CA VAL A 706 14.79 3.26 -0.90
C VAL A 706 14.75 4.77 -1.11
N SER A 707 14.95 5.55 -0.04
CA SER A 707 14.90 7.02 -0.07
C SER A 707 16.24 7.64 0.31
N THR A 708 16.51 8.85 -0.20
CA THR A 708 17.57 9.70 0.33
C THR A 708 17.38 11.18 -0.01
N GLY A 709 17.43 12.03 1.02
CA GLY A 709 17.44 13.49 0.87
C GLY A 709 18.74 14.07 0.30
N ASP A 710 19.79 13.25 0.20
CA ASP A 710 21.18 13.69 0.01
C ASP A 710 21.48 14.23 -1.40
N ARG A 711 22.53 15.05 -1.49
CA ARG A 711 23.07 15.56 -2.77
C ARG A 711 24.39 14.89 -3.19
N ALA A 712 24.97 14.08 -2.31
CA ALA A 712 26.25 13.42 -2.49
C ALA A 712 26.12 11.89 -2.62
N VAL A 713 24.94 11.42 -3.07
CA VAL A 713 24.71 10.02 -3.39
C VAL A 713 25.69 9.56 -4.46
N ARG A 714 26.22 8.34 -4.33
CA ARG A 714 27.31 7.83 -5.16
C ARG A 714 26.98 6.45 -5.70
N PHE A 715 27.26 6.25 -7.00
CA PHE A 715 27.25 4.92 -7.61
C PHE A 715 28.21 3.98 -6.85
N GLY A 716 27.73 2.77 -6.54
CA GLY A 716 28.47 1.77 -5.74
C GLY A 716 28.38 1.97 -4.22
N THR A 717 27.53 2.85 -3.71
CA THR A 717 27.10 2.81 -2.30
C THR A 717 26.32 1.52 -2.04
N GLU A 718 26.56 0.87 -0.90
CA GLU A 718 26.06 -0.46 -0.54
C GLU A 718 25.81 -0.50 0.98
N PHE A 719 24.65 -1.01 1.40
CA PHE A 719 24.25 -1.13 2.81
C PHE A 719 23.15 -2.19 2.98
N THR A 720 23.08 -2.82 4.15
CA THR A 720 21.98 -3.75 4.50
C THR A 720 20.78 -2.93 5.00
N VAL A 721 19.57 -3.29 4.55
CA VAL A 721 18.31 -2.69 5.07
C VAL A 721 17.57 -3.63 6.00
N LEU A 722 17.63 -4.94 5.79
CA LEU A 722 16.95 -5.94 6.62
C LEU A 722 17.90 -7.13 6.84
N SER A 723 17.93 -7.64 8.07
CA SER A 723 18.55 -8.92 8.42
C SER A 723 17.53 -9.82 9.09
N ALA A 724 17.45 -11.08 8.66
CA ALA A 724 16.52 -12.09 9.16
C ALA A 724 17.25 -13.41 9.50
N GLY A 725 16.66 -14.23 10.37
CA GLY A 725 17.12 -15.60 10.64
C GLY A 725 17.06 -16.50 9.40
N ALA A 726 16.08 -16.26 8.53
CA ALA A 726 16.00 -16.78 7.16
C ALA A 726 15.25 -15.79 6.25
N ILE A 727 15.46 -15.88 4.93
CA ILE A 727 14.66 -15.15 3.93
C ILE A 727 14.05 -16.16 2.95
N ASP A 728 12.77 -16.00 2.63
CA ASP A 728 12.08 -16.64 1.50
C ASP A 728 11.43 -15.57 0.62
N GLY A 729 11.21 -15.85 -0.67
CA GLY A 729 10.82 -14.84 -1.65
C GLY A 729 11.93 -13.84 -2.01
N ASP A 730 11.54 -12.70 -2.58
CA ASP A 730 12.37 -11.56 -3.02
C ASP A 730 11.43 -10.38 -3.32
N PHE A 731 11.84 -9.12 -3.12
CA PHE A 731 10.91 -8.00 -3.41
C PHE A 731 10.58 -7.91 -4.90
N ALA A 732 9.28 -7.90 -5.25
CA ALA A 732 8.82 -7.84 -6.63
C ALA A 732 9.27 -6.55 -7.36
N SER A 733 9.53 -5.48 -6.60
CA SER A 733 9.95 -4.19 -7.13
C SER A 733 10.89 -3.43 -6.17
N THR A 734 11.62 -2.45 -6.70
CA THR A 734 12.45 -1.55 -5.88
C THR A 734 12.44 -0.14 -6.46
N PHE A 735 11.95 0.79 -5.67
CA PHE A 735 11.92 2.21 -5.99
C PHE A 735 13.11 2.95 -5.37
N PHE A 736 13.54 4.02 -6.02
CA PHE A 736 14.60 4.89 -5.51
C PHE A 736 14.19 6.36 -5.56
N VAL A 737 13.83 6.90 -4.41
CA VAL A 737 13.43 8.30 -4.23
C VAL A 737 14.68 9.14 -4.00
N SER A 738 15.14 9.84 -5.04
CA SER A 738 16.32 10.71 -4.93
C SER A 738 16.26 11.92 -5.85
N ARG A 739 17.21 12.85 -5.65
CA ARG A 739 17.40 14.03 -6.50
C ARG A 739 18.03 13.71 -7.87
N SER A 740 18.53 12.49 -8.07
CA SER A 740 19.23 12.06 -9.28
C SER A 740 18.28 11.34 -10.25
N PRO A 741 18.17 11.77 -11.51
CA PRO A 741 17.47 11.02 -12.55
C PRO A 741 18.32 9.88 -13.15
N ILE A 742 19.59 9.75 -12.74
CA ILE A 742 20.52 8.75 -13.25
C ILE A 742 20.67 7.58 -12.27
N LEU A 743 20.83 7.85 -10.98
CA LEU A 743 21.00 6.79 -9.98
C LEU A 743 19.70 6.01 -9.76
N THR A 744 19.84 4.76 -9.32
CA THR A 744 18.72 3.86 -9.02
C THR A 744 19.18 2.83 -7.98
N ALA A 745 18.31 2.40 -7.07
CA ALA A 745 18.59 1.28 -6.18
C ALA A 745 18.32 -0.06 -6.90
N VAL A 746 18.99 -1.11 -6.42
CA VAL A 746 18.62 -2.53 -6.59
C VAL A 746 18.94 -3.22 -5.26
N HIS A 747 18.22 -4.28 -4.91
CA HIS A 747 18.57 -5.16 -3.78
C HIS A 747 19.24 -6.45 -4.27
N SER A 748 19.79 -7.20 -3.32
CA SER A 748 20.18 -8.60 -3.47
C SER A 748 20.22 -9.28 -2.11
N ILE A 749 19.63 -10.47 -1.99
CA ILE A 749 19.70 -11.29 -0.78
C ILE A 749 21.08 -11.95 -0.68
N GLU A 750 21.82 -11.66 0.40
CA GLU A 750 23.14 -12.23 0.70
C GLU A 750 23.11 -13.08 1.99
N GLY A 751 22.33 -14.16 1.94
CA GLY A 751 22.15 -15.08 3.09
C GLY A 751 20.89 -14.72 3.86
N GLY A 752 21.05 -14.19 5.08
CA GLY A 752 19.95 -13.61 5.86
C GLY A 752 19.78 -12.10 5.66
N ASP A 753 20.62 -11.47 4.83
CA ASP A 753 20.69 -10.01 4.68
C ASP A 753 20.10 -9.54 3.33
N VAL A 754 19.23 -8.53 3.36
CA VAL A 754 18.83 -7.75 2.17
C VAL A 754 19.82 -6.60 1.99
N VAL A 755 20.71 -6.72 1.00
CA VAL A 755 21.72 -5.71 0.69
C VAL A 755 21.24 -4.81 -0.45
N VAL A 756 21.09 -3.51 -0.16
CA VAL A 756 20.77 -2.48 -1.15
C VAL A 756 22.06 -1.93 -1.78
N ARG A 757 22.08 -1.86 -3.11
CA ARG A 757 23.19 -1.32 -3.91
C ARG A 757 22.70 -0.18 -4.80
N ILE A 758 23.31 0.99 -4.66
CA ILE A 758 23.06 2.14 -5.53
C ILE A 758 23.79 1.97 -6.85
N THR A 759 23.02 1.76 -7.92
CA THR A 759 23.49 1.63 -9.30
C THR A 759 23.06 2.83 -10.14
N ALA A 760 23.15 2.74 -11.47
CA ALA A 760 22.86 3.84 -12.37
C ALA A 760 22.21 3.36 -13.68
N ARG A 761 21.18 4.09 -14.10
CA ARG A 761 20.53 3.97 -15.40
C ARG A 761 21.51 4.39 -16.51
N SER A 762 21.36 3.79 -17.69
CA SER A 762 22.15 4.18 -18.87
C SER A 762 21.85 5.64 -19.24
N ILE A 763 22.87 6.48 -19.24
CA ILE A 763 22.80 7.87 -19.69
C ILE A 763 22.42 7.90 -21.17
N ARG A 764 22.92 6.96 -21.99
CA ARG A 764 22.51 6.82 -23.40
C ARG A 764 21.03 6.47 -23.56
N GLY A 765 20.49 5.64 -22.67
CA GLY A 765 19.06 5.35 -22.62
C GLY A 765 18.25 6.60 -22.28
N LEU A 766 18.64 7.29 -21.20
CA LEU A 766 17.97 8.47 -20.67
C LEU A 766 17.92 9.66 -21.65
N VAL A 767 19.00 9.93 -22.39
CA VAL A 767 19.01 11.00 -23.41
C VAL A 767 18.45 10.55 -24.78
N GLY A 768 18.17 9.25 -24.95
CA GLY A 768 17.75 8.65 -26.22
C GLY A 768 18.91 8.43 -27.20
N GLY A 769 18.96 7.24 -27.81
CA GLY A 769 20.05 6.82 -28.70
C GLY A 769 20.22 7.63 -30.01
N ALA A 770 19.23 8.45 -30.36
CA ALA A 770 19.24 9.36 -31.52
C ALA A 770 19.54 10.83 -31.17
N SER A 771 19.68 11.16 -29.88
CA SER A 771 20.06 12.51 -29.42
C SER A 771 21.52 12.83 -29.78
N PRO A 772 21.88 14.11 -30.03
CA PRO A 772 23.27 14.54 -30.14
C PRO A 772 24.15 14.17 -28.94
N LEU A 773 23.55 13.97 -27.76
CA LEU A 773 24.23 13.51 -26.54
C LEU A 773 24.38 11.98 -26.45
N GLY A 774 23.72 11.20 -27.32
CA GLY A 774 23.66 9.74 -27.23
C GLY A 774 25.02 9.04 -27.32
N SER A 775 25.98 9.59 -28.07
CA SER A 775 27.35 9.08 -28.08
C SER A 775 28.14 9.42 -26.82
N ILE A 776 27.89 10.59 -26.22
CA ILE A 776 28.52 11.02 -24.96
C ILE A 776 28.01 10.15 -23.82
N GLY A 777 26.68 9.96 -23.73
CA GLY A 777 26.06 9.04 -22.79
C GLY A 777 26.61 7.62 -22.90
N GLY A 778 26.79 7.11 -24.12
CA GLY A 778 27.35 5.77 -24.34
C GLY A 778 28.81 5.62 -23.89
N ALA A 779 29.64 6.65 -24.08
CA ALA A 779 31.00 6.67 -23.55
C ALA A 779 31.01 6.78 -22.02
N LEU A 780 30.18 7.65 -21.43
CA LEU A 780 30.05 7.78 -19.98
C LEU A 780 29.58 6.47 -19.32
N ASP A 781 28.59 5.79 -19.90
CA ASP A 781 28.13 4.47 -19.45
C ASP A 781 29.28 3.44 -19.49
N THR A 782 30.09 3.46 -20.56
CA THR A 782 31.26 2.58 -20.72
C THR A 782 32.38 2.90 -19.72
N ILE A 783 32.61 4.19 -19.42
CA ILE A 783 33.58 4.65 -18.42
C ILE A 783 33.12 4.28 -17.01
N ARG A 784 31.83 4.41 -16.69
CA ARG A 784 31.27 3.96 -15.40
C ARG A 784 31.48 2.46 -15.21
N ALA A 785 31.18 1.65 -16.22
CA ALA A 785 31.31 0.20 -16.14
C ALA A 785 32.76 -0.31 -15.98
N ASN A 786 33.76 0.37 -16.57
CA ASN A 786 35.13 -0.15 -16.67
C ASN A 786 36.20 0.65 -15.91
N ASN A 787 35.93 1.91 -15.54
CA ASN A 787 36.96 2.86 -15.09
C ASN A 787 36.49 3.84 -13.98
N PHE A 788 35.35 3.59 -13.31
CA PHE A 788 34.71 4.52 -12.36
C PHE A 788 35.68 5.17 -11.36
N ASP A 789 36.56 4.41 -10.71
CA ASP A 789 37.49 4.93 -9.70
C ASP A 789 38.49 5.98 -10.21
N LYS A 790 38.76 6.02 -11.52
CA LYS A 790 39.59 7.06 -12.16
C LYS A 790 38.79 8.33 -12.47
N PHE A 791 37.47 8.22 -12.52
CA PHE A 791 36.53 9.24 -12.99
C PHE A 791 35.51 9.67 -11.93
N VAL A 792 35.73 9.34 -10.65
CA VAL A 792 34.82 9.64 -9.54
C VAL A 792 34.37 11.11 -9.56
N GLY A 793 35.29 12.07 -9.63
CA GLY A 793 34.94 13.49 -9.65
C GLY A 793 34.20 13.98 -10.92
N LEU A 794 34.11 13.17 -11.98
CA LEU A 794 33.25 13.42 -13.13
C LEU A 794 31.82 12.95 -12.83
N PHE A 795 31.68 11.76 -12.25
CA PHE A 795 30.39 11.20 -11.85
C PHE A 795 29.78 11.90 -10.62
N ASP A 796 30.58 12.36 -9.66
CA ASP A 796 30.11 13.16 -8.52
C ASP A 796 29.36 14.45 -8.98
N ILE A 797 29.63 14.94 -10.20
CA ILE A 797 28.94 16.11 -10.82
C ILE A 797 27.77 15.66 -11.71
N ILE A 798 27.92 14.57 -12.47
CA ILE A 798 26.89 14.06 -13.39
C ILE A 798 25.74 13.41 -12.61
N ASP A 799 26.05 12.54 -11.66
CA ASP A 799 25.08 11.76 -10.89
C ASP A 799 24.36 12.66 -9.85
N GLY A 800 25.03 13.73 -9.39
CA GLY A 800 24.43 14.79 -8.56
C GLY A 800 23.61 15.83 -9.32
N ALA A 801 23.52 15.76 -10.66
CA ALA A 801 22.74 16.70 -11.46
C ALA A 801 21.23 16.42 -11.36
N SER A 802 20.44 17.47 -11.19
CA SER A 802 18.97 17.38 -11.18
C SER A 802 18.40 17.21 -12.59
N LEU A 803 17.14 16.78 -12.72
CA LEU A 803 16.41 16.79 -14.00
C LEU A 803 16.53 18.13 -14.76
N ASN A 804 16.47 19.26 -14.02
CA ASN A 804 16.53 20.60 -14.58
C ASN A 804 17.94 21.01 -15.04
N THR A 805 19.00 20.45 -14.46
CA THR A 805 20.39 20.80 -14.79
C THR A 805 21.09 19.77 -15.69
N LEU A 806 20.64 18.51 -15.70
CA LEU A 806 21.27 17.39 -16.39
C LEU A 806 21.58 17.68 -17.86
N GLY A 807 20.63 18.25 -18.61
CA GLY A 807 20.82 18.55 -20.03
C GLY A 807 21.99 19.51 -20.30
N ALA A 808 22.15 20.54 -19.45
CA ALA A 808 23.27 21.47 -19.51
C ALA A 808 24.57 20.85 -18.98
N THR A 809 24.49 20.06 -17.90
CA THR A 809 25.64 19.36 -17.30
C THR A 809 26.25 18.35 -18.28
N LEU A 810 25.44 17.57 -19.01
CA LEU A 810 25.93 16.68 -20.08
C LEU A 810 26.41 17.46 -21.32
N SER A 811 25.72 18.53 -21.73
CA SER A 811 26.13 19.37 -22.87
C SER A 811 27.46 20.09 -22.64
N SER A 812 27.81 20.39 -21.38
CA SER A 812 29.12 20.89 -20.94
C SER A 812 30.29 20.03 -21.45
N LEU A 813 30.07 18.71 -21.58
CA LEU A 813 31.07 17.72 -21.99
C LEU A 813 31.15 17.52 -23.51
N ALA A 814 30.33 18.21 -24.30
CA ALA A 814 30.37 18.17 -25.75
C ALA A 814 31.36 19.24 -26.30
N PRO A 815 32.35 18.88 -27.15
CA PRO A 815 33.27 19.83 -27.78
C PRO A 815 32.61 20.58 -28.96
N THR A 816 31.41 21.14 -28.76
CA THR A 816 30.62 21.83 -29.79
C THR A 816 31.36 23.01 -30.42
N SER A 817 32.22 23.69 -29.67
CA SER A 817 33.07 24.77 -30.17
C SER A 817 34.10 24.32 -31.20
N ALA A 818 34.43 23.02 -31.29
CA ALA A 818 35.27 22.51 -32.37
C ALA A 818 34.62 22.68 -33.76
N PHE A 819 33.28 22.72 -33.87
CA PHE A 819 32.61 23.02 -35.14
C PHE A 819 32.93 24.43 -35.68
N SER A 820 33.26 25.39 -34.81
CA SER A 820 33.67 26.74 -35.24
C SER A 820 34.93 26.72 -36.12
N GLN A 821 35.83 25.74 -35.93
CA GLN A 821 37.06 25.59 -36.72
C GLN A 821 36.73 25.39 -38.22
N THR A 822 35.72 24.57 -38.53
CA THR A 822 35.25 24.33 -39.91
C THR A 822 34.63 25.59 -40.51
N PHE A 823 33.82 26.32 -39.74
CA PHE A 823 33.23 27.59 -40.16
C PHE A 823 34.31 28.65 -40.46
N THR A 824 35.27 28.82 -39.56
CA THR A 824 36.39 29.76 -39.71
C THR A 824 37.29 29.37 -40.89
N ALA A 825 37.63 28.08 -41.06
CA ALA A 825 38.37 27.58 -42.21
C ALA A 825 37.66 27.85 -43.55
N ASN A 826 36.34 27.58 -43.61
CA ASN A 826 35.53 27.86 -44.80
C ASN A 826 35.48 29.37 -45.09
N THR A 827 35.27 30.20 -44.06
CA THR A 827 35.27 31.67 -44.16
C THR A 827 36.61 32.22 -44.66
N PHE A 828 37.74 31.69 -44.22
CA PHE A 828 39.06 32.04 -44.76
C PHE A 828 39.20 31.68 -46.24
N SER A 829 38.71 30.51 -46.67
CA SER A 829 38.69 30.11 -48.08
C SER A 829 37.83 31.07 -48.90
N GLN A 830 36.63 31.39 -48.43
CA GLN A 830 35.70 32.29 -49.12
C GLN A 830 36.29 33.70 -49.27
N ARG A 831 36.87 34.30 -48.22
CA ARG A 831 37.47 35.65 -48.30
C ARG A 831 38.57 35.74 -49.37
N PHE A 832 39.52 34.80 -49.37
CA PHE A 832 40.60 34.80 -50.36
C PHE A 832 40.12 34.44 -51.78
N THR A 833 39.26 33.43 -51.94
CA THR A 833 38.72 33.05 -53.26
C THR A 833 37.83 34.14 -53.86
N GLY A 834 37.13 34.93 -53.05
CA GLY A 834 36.37 36.10 -53.48
C GLY A 834 37.25 37.17 -54.13
N GLN A 835 38.44 37.44 -53.57
CA GLN A 835 39.41 38.37 -54.17
C GLN A 835 39.90 37.88 -55.54
N ILE A 836 40.15 36.58 -55.67
CA ILE A 836 40.51 35.94 -56.94
C ILE A 836 39.34 36.00 -57.94
N ALA A 837 38.11 35.78 -57.47
CA ALA A 837 36.89 35.89 -58.29
C ALA A 837 36.66 37.33 -58.80
N GLN A 838 37.01 38.36 -58.03
CA GLN A 838 36.98 39.76 -58.49
C GLN A 838 38.16 40.10 -59.43
N ARG A 839 39.38 39.60 -59.14
CA ARG A 839 40.55 39.86 -60.00
C ARG A 839 40.38 39.22 -61.38
N THR A 840 39.86 38.00 -61.46
CA THR A 840 39.50 37.34 -62.73
C THR A 840 38.44 38.12 -63.51
N LEU A 841 37.35 38.57 -62.87
CA LEU A 841 36.35 39.45 -63.52
C LEU A 841 36.99 40.71 -64.12
N ALA A 842 37.84 41.39 -63.35
CA ALA A 842 38.52 42.61 -63.79
C ALA A 842 39.50 42.36 -64.95
N LEU A 843 40.18 41.20 -64.97
CA LEU A 843 41.14 40.83 -66.01
C LEU A 843 40.51 40.51 -67.37
N ARG A 844 39.27 40.02 -67.40
CA ARG A 844 38.49 39.84 -68.64
C ARG A 844 37.51 40.98 -68.95
N GLY A 845 37.43 42.01 -68.09
CA GLY A 845 36.52 43.15 -68.25
C GLY A 845 35.03 42.80 -68.19
N GLY A 846 34.68 41.63 -67.64
CA GLY A 846 33.31 41.09 -67.66
C GLY A 846 32.38 41.71 -66.61
N SER A 847 31.07 41.48 -66.76
CA SER A 847 30.09 41.98 -65.79
C SER A 847 30.30 41.43 -64.38
N ARG A 848 30.24 42.33 -63.38
CA ARG A 848 30.21 41.97 -61.95
C ARG A 848 29.03 41.06 -61.59
N ALA A 849 28.00 40.95 -62.44
CA ALA A 849 26.88 40.02 -62.27
C ALA A 849 27.33 38.56 -62.09
N ALA A 850 28.44 38.15 -62.71
CA ALA A 850 29.04 36.82 -62.54
C ALA A 850 29.70 36.60 -61.16
N GLY A 851 29.81 37.63 -60.31
CA GLY A 851 30.45 37.57 -59.00
C GLY A 851 29.80 36.59 -58.02
N GLY A 852 28.46 36.47 -58.02
CA GLY A 852 27.72 35.53 -57.18
C GLY A 852 28.09 34.05 -57.40
N PHE A 853 28.63 33.70 -58.58
CA PHE A 853 29.06 32.36 -58.95
C PHE A 853 30.49 32.06 -58.49
N SER A 854 30.72 32.20 -57.19
CA SER A 854 31.90 31.70 -56.49
C SER A 854 31.53 31.26 -55.07
N ALA A 855 32.42 30.54 -54.41
CA ALA A 855 32.31 30.20 -52.99
C ALA A 855 32.02 31.43 -52.10
N ALA A 856 32.61 32.58 -52.46
CA ALA A 856 32.57 33.82 -51.72
C ALA A 856 31.37 34.73 -52.05
N GLY A 857 30.63 34.44 -53.11
CA GLY A 857 29.70 35.42 -53.68
C GLY A 857 30.42 36.65 -54.27
N ASN A 858 29.73 37.79 -54.38
CA ASN A 858 30.33 39.03 -54.91
C ASN A 858 31.14 39.81 -53.86
N ALA A 859 32.00 39.13 -53.11
CA ALA A 859 32.87 39.75 -52.11
C ALA A 859 33.87 40.72 -52.78
N SER A 860 33.55 42.02 -52.78
CA SER A 860 34.28 43.06 -53.52
C SER A 860 35.25 43.83 -52.64
N PHE A 861 36.49 43.36 -52.59
CA PHE A 861 37.61 43.96 -51.86
C PHE A 861 38.23 45.14 -52.60
N ALA A 862 38.90 46.04 -51.88
CA ALA A 862 39.63 47.17 -52.45
C ALA A 862 40.95 46.73 -53.10
N LEU A 863 40.87 46.13 -54.29
CA LEU A 863 42.00 45.66 -55.09
C LEU A 863 42.68 46.83 -55.80
N ALA A 864 43.74 47.37 -55.19
CA ALA A 864 44.60 48.38 -55.79
C ALA A 864 45.61 47.73 -56.75
N GLY A 865 45.45 47.94 -58.06
CA GLY A 865 46.38 47.41 -59.07
C GLY A 865 45.88 47.57 -60.51
N ASN A 866 46.79 47.85 -61.44
CA ASN A 866 46.47 47.92 -62.86
C ASN A 866 46.23 46.50 -63.43
N THR A 867 45.31 46.37 -64.38
CA THR A 867 45.18 45.17 -65.22
C THR A 867 46.07 45.30 -66.47
N PRO A 868 46.77 44.24 -66.90
CA PRO A 868 47.58 44.26 -68.10
C PRO A 868 46.69 44.27 -69.36
N THR A 869 46.72 45.36 -70.12
CA THR A 869 45.86 45.57 -71.31
C THR A 869 46.40 44.98 -72.61
N GLU A 870 47.68 44.58 -72.64
CA GLU A 870 48.38 44.04 -73.81
C GLU A 870 49.01 42.69 -73.47
N ALA A 871 49.08 41.79 -74.46
CA ALA A 871 49.75 40.50 -74.29
C ALA A 871 51.25 40.67 -73.94
N GLY A 872 51.75 39.82 -73.04
CA GLY A 872 53.12 39.86 -72.53
C GLY A 872 53.37 40.87 -71.41
N ARG A 873 52.38 41.69 -71.01
CA ARG A 873 52.51 42.59 -69.85
C ARG A 873 52.10 41.93 -68.55
N ILE A 874 52.82 42.28 -67.47
CA ILE A 874 52.52 41.89 -66.09
C ILE A 874 51.73 43.01 -65.38
N GLY A 875 50.63 42.65 -64.73
CA GLY A 875 49.95 43.44 -63.72
C GLY A 875 50.33 42.99 -62.31
N ILE A 876 50.22 43.90 -61.34
CA ILE A 876 50.36 43.63 -59.91
C ILE A 876 49.15 44.25 -59.22
N PHE A 877 48.61 43.55 -58.22
CA PHE A 877 47.54 44.05 -57.36
C PHE A 877 47.79 43.71 -55.89
N GLY A 878 47.14 44.45 -55.01
CA GLY A 878 46.97 44.04 -53.62
C GLY A 878 45.69 44.61 -53.02
N SER A 879 45.23 44.00 -51.94
CA SER A 879 44.16 44.49 -51.09
C SER A 879 44.54 44.35 -49.63
N ALA A 880 44.19 45.35 -48.83
CA ALA A 880 44.19 45.26 -47.38
C ALA A 880 42.79 45.63 -46.89
N SER A 881 42.25 44.86 -45.94
CA SER A 881 40.90 45.05 -45.43
C SER A 881 40.80 44.65 -43.96
N GLY A 882 40.24 45.54 -43.15
CA GLY A 882 39.59 45.14 -41.91
C GLY A 882 38.18 44.65 -42.24
N VAL A 883 37.80 43.48 -41.72
CA VAL A 883 36.44 42.93 -41.90
C VAL A 883 35.74 42.95 -40.56
N PHE A 884 34.68 43.76 -40.46
CA PHE A 884 33.83 43.81 -39.27
C PHE A 884 33.01 42.51 -39.18
N LEU A 885 33.45 41.58 -38.33
CA LEU A 885 32.66 40.38 -38.01
C LEU A 885 31.41 40.80 -37.24
N ASN A 886 30.24 40.52 -37.81
CA ASN A 886 28.96 40.82 -37.17
C ASN A 886 28.68 39.76 -36.08
N GLY A 887 28.89 40.13 -34.81
CA GLY A 887 28.76 39.21 -33.66
C GLY A 887 27.34 38.69 -33.36
N GLY A 888 26.34 39.02 -34.17
CA GLY A 888 24.91 38.70 -33.96
C GLY A 888 24.49 37.24 -34.15
N GLN A 889 25.40 36.27 -34.04
CA GLN A 889 25.10 34.83 -34.17
C GLN A 889 25.72 33.94 -33.08
N GLN A 890 26.60 34.46 -32.20
CA GLN A 890 27.21 33.65 -31.13
C GLN A 890 26.34 33.45 -29.87
N GLY A 891 25.08 33.89 -29.88
CA GLY A 891 24.10 33.59 -28.84
C GLY A 891 22.76 33.24 -29.46
N GLY A 892 22.40 31.94 -29.47
CA GLY A 892 21.05 31.51 -29.89
C GLY A 892 20.93 30.28 -30.81
N VAL A 893 21.90 29.37 -30.89
CA VAL A 893 21.71 28.07 -31.59
C VAL A 893 21.16 27.01 -30.62
N LEU A 894 19.98 27.29 -30.07
CA LEU A 894 19.06 26.33 -29.46
C LEU A 894 17.65 26.75 -29.90
N GLY A 895 17.23 26.29 -31.08
CA GLY A 895 16.10 26.94 -31.79
C GLY A 895 15.41 26.14 -32.89
N ASN A 896 15.66 24.84 -33.03
CA ASN A 896 14.79 23.96 -33.83
C ASN A 896 14.87 22.52 -33.30
N GLY A 897 13.74 21.91 -32.93
CA GLY A 897 13.67 20.49 -32.57
C GLY A 897 13.71 20.09 -31.09
N VAL A 898 13.09 20.85 -30.18
CA VAL A 898 12.58 20.29 -28.91
C VAL A 898 11.13 20.75 -28.70
N GLN A 899 10.17 19.84 -28.88
CA GLN A 899 8.83 19.98 -28.29
C GLN A 899 8.81 19.09 -27.05
N GLY A 900 8.67 19.70 -25.87
CA GLY A 900 8.71 19.02 -24.58
C GLY A 900 8.19 19.92 -23.47
N PHE A 901 7.05 19.54 -22.93
CA PHE A 901 6.25 20.12 -21.84
C PHE A 901 7.03 20.81 -20.71
N GLY A 902 6.51 21.96 -20.22
CA GLY A 902 6.95 22.59 -18.96
C GLY A 902 6.48 24.03 -18.78
N PHE A 903 5.92 24.35 -17.60
CA PHE A 903 5.55 25.72 -17.21
C PHE A 903 6.68 26.38 -16.38
N ASP A 904 7.52 27.22 -16.99
CA ASP A 904 7.90 28.51 -16.39
C ASP A 904 8.24 29.51 -17.50
N ALA A 905 7.52 30.63 -17.51
CA ALA A 905 7.78 31.78 -18.36
C ALA A 905 7.55 33.10 -17.60
N PHE A 906 7.64 33.11 -16.27
CA PHE A 906 7.44 34.33 -15.47
C PHE A 906 8.18 34.39 -14.11
N SER A 907 9.31 33.69 -13.92
CA SER A 907 10.10 33.79 -12.69
C SER A 907 11.62 34.03 -12.88
N SER A 908 12.24 34.60 -11.84
CA SER A 908 13.70 34.81 -11.65
C SER A 908 14.47 35.58 -12.75
N GLY A 909 14.73 36.87 -12.48
CA GLY A 909 15.38 37.75 -13.44
C GLY A 909 16.91 37.66 -13.46
N ASN A 910 17.49 37.67 -14.66
CA ASN A 910 18.82 38.26 -14.90
C ASN A 910 18.87 38.93 -16.28
N LEU A 911 18.07 40.00 -16.44
CA LEU A 911 18.03 40.83 -17.64
C LEU A 911 19.33 41.65 -17.77
N ALA A 912 20.35 41.05 -18.37
CA ALA A 912 21.53 41.75 -18.87
C ALA A 912 21.09 42.75 -19.96
N SER A 913 21.02 44.04 -19.59
CA SER A 913 20.38 45.11 -20.34
C SER A 913 21.13 45.44 -21.66
N GLY A 914 20.85 44.68 -22.71
CA GLY A 914 21.33 44.90 -24.08
C GLY A 914 20.64 46.08 -24.78
N VAL A 915 20.67 47.27 -24.16
CA VAL A 915 20.13 48.51 -24.76
C VAL A 915 20.88 48.83 -26.04
N VAL A 916 20.15 49.10 -27.12
CA VAL A 916 20.67 49.64 -28.38
C VAL A 916 21.10 51.10 -28.16
N GLY A 917 22.24 51.27 -27.49
CA GLY A 917 22.85 52.56 -27.17
C GLY A 917 23.70 53.11 -28.32
N ALA A 918 23.90 54.43 -28.32
CA ALA A 918 24.66 55.14 -29.36
C ALA A 918 26.15 54.75 -29.46
N ASN A 919 26.65 53.94 -28.52
CA ASN A 919 28.06 53.54 -28.41
C ASN A 919 28.44 52.36 -29.32
N ALA A 920 27.51 51.82 -30.12
CA ALA A 920 27.80 50.77 -31.09
C ALA A 920 28.90 51.17 -32.11
N PHE A 921 29.04 52.46 -32.41
CA PHE A 921 30.12 52.98 -33.27
C PHE A 921 31.47 53.13 -32.54
N GLU A 922 31.47 53.14 -31.21
CA GLU A 922 32.66 53.35 -30.38
C GLU A 922 33.23 52.01 -29.87
N GLN A 923 32.37 51.06 -29.51
CA GLN A 923 32.77 49.66 -29.27
C GLN A 923 33.22 48.93 -30.55
N ALA A 924 32.77 49.35 -31.73
CA ALA A 924 33.24 48.82 -33.02
C ALA A 924 34.70 49.17 -33.38
N SER A 925 35.45 49.83 -32.50
CA SER A 925 36.81 50.32 -32.77
C SER A 925 37.95 49.35 -32.40
N LEU A 926 37.68 48.23 -31.73
CA LEU A 926 38.71 47.41 -31.07
C LEU A 926 38.83 45.93 -31.51
N THR A 927 37.95 45.39 -32.34
CA THR A 927 38.11 44.02 -32.91
C THR A 927 39.05 44.03 -34.13
N GLN A 928 40.31 43.64 -33.92
CA GLN A 928 41.32 43.61 -34.98
C GLN A 928 41.26 42.30 -35.79
N ALA A 929 40.34 42.24 -36.77
CA ALA A 929 40.37 41.26 -37.84
C ALA A 929 41.07 41.87 -39.08
N GLY A 930 42.27 41.38 -39.40
CA GLY A 930 43.13 41.95 -40.43
C GLY A 930 43.37 40.99 -41.60
N GLU A 931 43.27 41.50 -42.83
CA GLU A 931 43.51 40.73 -44.04
C GLU A 931 44.37 41.52 -45.04
N MET A 932 45.38 40.86 -45.60
CA MET A 932 46.29 41.40 -46.60
C MET A 932 46.54 40.36 -47.69
N THR A 933 46.28 40.75 -48.95
CA THR A 933 46.50 39.91 -50.12
C THR A 933 47.31 40.67 -51.17
N VAL A 934 48.26 39.99 -51.81
CA VAL A 934 49.08 40.53 -52.89
C VAL A 934 49.17 39.49 -54.01
N GLY A 935 49.13 39.93 -55.26
CA GLY A 935 49.29 39.04 -56.40
C GLY A 935 49.78 39.73 -57.66
N ALA A 936 50.15 38.90 -58.63
CA ALA A 936 50.60 39.34 -59.95
C ALA A 936 49.98 38.46 -61.04
N ASP A 937 49.75 39.05 -62.20
CA ASP A 937 49.09 38.41 -63.34
C ASP A 937 49.77 38.84 -64.64
N MET A 938 49.63 38.03 -65.68
CA MET A 938 50.04 38.36 -67.04
C MET A 938 48.92 38.07 -68.02
N ARG A 939 48.73 38.97 -68.99
CA ARG A 939 47.89 38.74 -70.16
C ARG A 939 48.72 37.96 -71.18
N VAL A 940 48.32 36.73 -71.48
CA VAL A 940 49.07 35.80 -72.33
C VAL A 940 48.62 35.91 -73.79
N SER A 941 47.32 36.14 -74.01
CA SER A 941 46.73 36.44 -75.31
C SER A 941 45.54 37.39 -75.13
N ASP A 942 44.87 37.77 -76.22
CA ASP A 942 43.71 38.65 -76.11
C ASP A 942 42.51 38.04 -75.37
N GLY A 943 42.42 36.71 -75.38
CA GLY A 943 41.39 35.98 -74.64
C GLY A 943 41.84 35.44 -73.28
N PHE A 944 43.15 35.33 -72.97
CA PHE A 944 43.65 34.54 -71.83
C PHE A 944 44.63 35.29 -70.93
N SER A 945 44.40 35.24 -69.61
CA SER A 945 45.28 35.76 -68.57
C SER A 945 45.50 34.75 -67.44
N PHE A 946 46.70 34.74 -66.86
CA PHE A 946 47.11 33.84 -65.76
C PHE A 946 47.79 34.63 -64.64
N GLY A 947 47.63 34.23 -63.38
CA GLY A 947 48.26 34.90 -62.24
C GLY A 947 48.42 34.04 -60.99
N VAL A 948 49.09 34.62 -60.00
CA VAL A 948 49.39 34.03 -58.68
C VAL A 948 49.06 35.05 -57.61
N ALA A 949 48.52 34.61 -56.47
CA ALA A 949 48.22 35.45 -55.31
C ALA A 949 48.64 34.75 -54.01
N VAL A 950 48.97 35.57 -53.00
CA VAL A 950 49.22 35.15 -51.60
C VAL A 950 48.39 36.01 -50.65
N SER A 951 47.90 35.41 -49.57
CA SER A 951 47.03 36.08 -48.57
C SER A 951 47.42 35.69 -47.14
N GLU A 952 47.34 36.67 -46.24
CA GLU A 952 47.44 36.53 -44.79
C GLU A 952 46.13 37.07 -44.18
N ILE A 953 45.42 36.22 -43.45
CA ILE A 953 44.19 36.60 -42.72
C ILE A 953 44.39 36.29 -41.23
N ARG A 954 43.96 37.20 -40.35
CA ARG A 954 43.90 36.99 -38.89
C ARG A 954 42.57 37.48 -38.33
N ASN A 955 42.00 36.73 -37.39
CA ASN A 955 40.89 37.18 -36.55
C ASN A 955 41.34 37.12 -35.09
N SER A 956 41.22 38.23 -34.36
CA SER A 956 41.39 38.26 -32.90
C SER A 956 40.02 38.23 -32.20
N GLN A 957 39.94 37.53 -31.07
CA GLN A 957 38.73 37.43 -30.25
C GLN A 957 38.84 38.36 -29.03
N VAL A 958 37.77 39.03 -28.64
CA VAL A 958 37.74 39.90 -27.44
C VAL A 958 37.19 39.07 -26.28
N ALA A 959 38.01 38.90 -25.24
CA ALA A 959 37.78 37.90 -24.20
C ALA A 959 37.06 38.45 -22.95
N THR A 960 36.18 37.61 -22.39
CA THR A 960 35.54 37.78 -21.07
C THR A 960 35.91 36.68 -20.07
N SER A 961 36.57 35.61 -20.53
CA SER A 961 36.87 34.41 -19.75
C SER A 961 38.26 34.41 -19.09
N ALA A 962 38.48 33.48 -18.16
CA ALA A 962 39.72 33.38 -17.37
C ALA A 962 40.93 32.86 -18.16
N LEU A 963 40.72 31.90 -19.07
CA LEU A 963 41.70 31.49 -20.08
C LEU A 963 41.29 32.03 -21.45
N GLN A 964 42.26 32.28 -22.34
CA GLN A 964 42.02 32.88 -23.66
C GLN A 964 42.68 32.06 -24.78
N PRO A 965 41.97 31.74 -25.88
CA PRO A 965 42.55 31.08 -27.04
C PRO A 965 43.51 32.00 -27.82
N GLN A 966 44.36 31.43 -28.69
CA GLN A 966 45.19 32.20 -29.63
C GLN A 966 44.37 32.73 -30.82
N GLU A 967 44.90 33.73 -31.53
CA GLU A 967 44.29 34.28 -32.75
C GLU A 967 44.11 33.23 -33.87
N ASP A 968 42.97 33.27 -34.54
CA ASP A 968 42.72 32.46 -35.74
C ASP A 968 43.51 33.04 -36.91
N ARG A 969 44.18 32.19 -37.69
CA ARG A 969 45.10 32.64 -38.75
C ARG A 969 45.02 31.77 -40.00
N SER A 970 45.16 32.38 -41.18
CA SER A 970 45.32 31.69 -42.46
C SER A 970 46.45 32.30 -43.27
N GLN A 971 47.36 31.46 -43.77
CA GLN A 971 48.38 31.82 -44.76
C GLN A 971 48.12 31.03 -46.04
N SER A 972 47.74 31.72 -47.12
CA SER A 972 47.16 31.11 -48.31
C SER A 972 47.96 31.47 -49.57
N VAL A 973 48.07 30.54 -50.52
CA VAL A 973 48.64 30.76 -51.86
C VAL A 973 47.76 30.13 -52.93
N ALA A 974 47.56 30.84 -54.05
CA ALA A 974 46.73 30.37 -55.15
C ALA A 974 47.33 30.74 -56.52
N ILE A 975 47.09 29.86 -57.50
CA ILE A 975 47.17 30.17 -58.93
C ILE A 975 45.77 30.38 -59.48
N TYR A 976 45.63 31.24 -60.48
CA TYR A 976 44.35 31.49 -61.12
C TYR A 976 44.51 31.86 -62.60
N ALA A 977 43.43 31.66 -63.36
CA ALA A 977 43.37 31.93 -64.78
C ALA A 977 41.97 32.45 -65.16
N THR A 978 41.90 33.20 -66.25
CA THR A 978 40.65 33.63 -66.87
C THR A 978 40.78 33.59 -68.40
N TYR A 979 39.71 33.12 -69.04
CA TYR A 979 39.54 33.04 -70.48
C TYR A 979 38.22 33.70 -70.88
N ALA A 980 38.22 34.49 -71.95
CA ALA A 980 37.00 35.05 -72.55
C ALA A 980 37.13 35.20 -74.07
N ASP A 981 36.08 34.85 -74.80
CA ASP A 981 35.97 35.00 -76.25
C ASP A 981 34.49 35.05 -76.67
N GLY A 982 34.12 35.97 -77.57
CA GLY A 982 32.76 36.05 -78.16
C GLY A 982 31.55 36.19 -77.21
N GLY A 983 31.77 36.39 -75.91
CA GLY A 983 30.73 36.37 -74.86
C GLY A 983 30.81 35.12 -73.94
N LEU A 984 31.46 34.05 -74.39
CA LEU A 984 31.85 32.92 -73.55
C LEU A 984 32.93 33.37 -72.56
N PHE A 985 32.85 32.91 -71.31
CA PHE A 985 33.92 33.07 -70.33
C PHE A 985 34.12 31.83 -69.45
N ALA A 986 35.37 31.66 -69.01
CA ALA A 986 35.78 30.67 -68.03
C ALA A 986 36.79 31.29 -67.06
N ASP A 987 36.53 31.23 -65.76
CA ASP A 987 37.48 31.61 -64.72
C ASP A 987 37.80 30.37 -63.87
N GLY A 988 39.06 30.19 -63.47
CA GLY A 988 39.46 29.06 -62.64
C GLY A 988 40.59 29.39 -61.67
N TYR A 989 40.60 28.73 -60.52
CA TYR A 989 41.67 28.87 -59.52
C TYR A 989 41.93 27.56 -58.77
N ALA A 990 43.13 27.43 -58.23
CA ALA A 990 43.54 26.36 -57.32
C ALA A 990 44.57 26.89 -56.32
N GLY A 991 44.51 26.45 -55.07
CA GLY A 991 45.39 26.93 -54.01
C GLY A 991 45.42 26.06 -52.77
N THR A 992 46.27 26.47 -51.83
CA THR A 992 46.47 25.79 -50.55
C THR A 992 46.72 26.83 -49.44
N SER A 993 46.36 26.49 -48.21
CA SER A 993 46.57 27.33 -47.03
C SER A 993 47.05 26.49 -45.85
N ASP A 994 48.01 27.00 -45.09
CA ASP A 994 48.26 26.57 -43.71
C ASP A 994 47.49 27.52 -42.76
N GLN A 995 46.83 26.96 -41.75
CA GLN A 995 45.83 27.64 -40.93
C GLN A 995 46.04 27.34 -39.44
N ARG A 996 45.47 28.18 -38.57
CA ARG A 996 45.41 27.97 -37.11
C ARG A 996 44.07 28.41 -36.57
N PHE A 997 43.57 27.66 -35.58
CA PHE A 997 42.30 27.93 -34.92
C PHE A 997 42.48 27.92 -33.41
N GLY A 998 41.98 28.97 -32.76
CA GLY A 998 41.82 29.02 -31.31
C GLY A 998 40.43 28.53 -30.93
N VAL A 999 40.34 27.64 -29.92
CA VAL A 999 39.05 27.08 -29.47
C VAL A 999 38.87 27.30 -27.98
N GLU A 1000 37.64 27.58 -27.55
CA GLU A 1000 37.23 27.68 -26.16
C GLU A 1000 35.97 26.83 -25.91
N ARG A 1001 35.91 26.11 -24.79
CA ARG A 1001 34.74 25.38 -24.29
C ARG A 1001 34.42 25.87 -22.88
N ALA A 1002 33.35 26.66 -22.75
CA ALA A 1002 32.88 27.14 -21.44
C ALA A 1002 32.16 26.02 -20.67
N ALA A 1003 32.28 26.02 -19.34
CA ALA A 1003 31.53 25.10 -18.48
C ALA A 1003 30.03 25.46 -18.45
N GLN A 1004 29.18 24.43 -18.44
CA GLN A 1004 27.72 24.55 -18.35
C GLN A 1004 27.14 23.63 -17.27
N GLY A 1005 25.92 23.93 -16.83
CA GLY A 1005 25.26 23.19 -15.74
C GLY A 1005 26.09 23.19 -14.46
N ASP A 1006 26.12 22.05 -13.78
CA ASP A 1006 26.79 21.90 -12.47
C ASP A 1006 28.33 21.94 -12.56
N PHE A 1007 28.91 21.70 -13.75
CA PHE A 1007 30.36 21.86 -14.00
C PHE A 1007 30.86 23.30 -13.86
N THR A 1008 29.98 24.30 -13.88
CA THR A 1008 30.34 25.73 -13.65
C THR A 1008 31.01 25.98 -12.29
N ARG A 1009 30.86 25.07 -11.33
CA ARG A 1009 31.52 25.10 -10.02
C ARG A 1009 32.92 24.49 -10.02
N ALA A 1010 33.26 23.73 -11.06
CA ALA A 1010 34.48 22.93 -11.13
C ALA A 1010 35.56 23.54 -12.04
N TYR A 1011 35.16 24.19 -13.13
CA TYR A 1011 36.02 25.01 -13.99
C TYR A 1011 35.21 26.11 -14.68
N ALA A 1012 35.87 27.15 -15.21
CA ALA A 1012 35.23 28.23 -15.94
C ALA A 1012 35.18 27.94 -17.45
N ASN A 1013 36.35 27.70 -18.04
CA ASN A 1013 36.50 27.34 -19.45
C ASN A 1013 37.71 26.43 -19.67
N ALA A 1014 37.75 25.77 -20.82
CA ALA A 1014 38.89 25.07 -21.37
C ALA A 1014 39.26 25.69 -22.72
N ILE A 1015 40.55 25.73 -23.06
CA ILE A 1015 41.03 26.28 -24.34
C ILE A 1015 41.90 25.26 -25.09
N GLY A 1016 41.91 25.35 -26.42
CA GLY A 1016 42.70 24.49 -27.30
C GLY A 1016 43.22 25.23 -28.53
N GLN A 1017 44.18 24.62 -29.23
CA GLN A 1017 44.75 25.17 -30.46
C GLN A 1017 44.98 24.06 -31.49
N ALA A 1018 44.41 24.24 -32.69
CA ALA A 1018 44.63 23.34 -33.82
C ALA A 1018 45.43 24.04 -34.94
N ASP A 1019 46.43 23.35 -35.48
CA ASP A 1019 46.98 23.64 -36.81
C ASP A 1019 46.04 23.03 -37.88
N GLY A 1020 45.88 23.70 -39.02
CA GLY A 1020 45.01 23.28 -40.11
C GLY A 1020 45.69 23.37 -41.48
N ARG A 1021 45.22 22.56 -42.44
CA ARG A 1021 45.62 22.65 -43.85
C ARG A 1021 44.43 22.57 -44.76
N GLN A 1022 44.31 23.53 -45.66
CA GLN A 1022 43.22 23.65 -46.61
C GLN A 1022 43.76 23.54 -48.04
N THR A 1023 43.09 22.77 -48.89
CA THR A 1023 43.27 22.82 -50.34
C THR A 1023 41.96 23.24 -50.98
N PHE A 1024 41.98 24.24 -51.85
CA PHE A 1024 40.78 24.78 -52.49
C PHE A 1024 40.97 24.95 -53.99
N GLY A 1025 39.87 24.98 -54.73
CA GLY A 1025 39.84 25.27 -56.15
C GLY A 1025 38.43 25.61 -56.61
N GLY A 1026 38.31 26.29 -57.74
CA GLY A 1026 37.03 26.71 -58.27
C GLY A 1026 37.07 26.87 -59.78
N LEU A 1027 35.94 26.62 -60.41
CA LEU A 1027 35.72 26.84 -61.84
C LEU A 1027 34.38 27.53 -62.02
N ARG A 1028 34.36 28.65 -62.76
CA ARG A 1028 33.15 29.39 -63.17
C ARG A 1028 33.09 29.43 -64.69
N LEU A 1029 32.00 28.95 -65.28
CA LEU A 1029 31.73 28.95 -66.72
C LEU A 1029 30.44 29.71 -67.01
N GLY A 1030 30.40 30.52 -68.06
CA GLY A 1030 29.17 31.22 -68.45
C GLY A 1030 29.23 31.83 -69.84
N TYR A 1031 28.07 32.29 -70.31
CA TYR A 1031 27.94 32.98 -71.59
C TYR A 1031 27.14 34.26 -71.41
N ALA A 1032 27.74 35.40 -71.75
CA ALA A 1032 27.11 36.71 -71.72
C ALA A 1032 26.47 37.04 -73.08
N PHE A 1033 25.16 37.26 -73.10
CA PHE A 1033 24.45 37.76 -74.28
C PHE A 1033 24.24 39.28 -74.18
N ASP A 1034 24.73 40.03 -75.17
CA ASP A 1034 24.37 41.43 -75.39
C ASP A 1034 22.94 41.52 -75.94
N LEU A 1035 21.94 41.46 -75.04
CA LEU A 1035 20.52 41.47 -75.41
C LEU A 1035 20.06 42.83 -75.97
N ALA A 1036 20.68 43.91 -75.51
CA ALA A 1036 20.51 45.26 -76.04
C ALA A 1036 21.74 46.11 -75.70
N LYS A 1037 21.86 47.30 -76.30
CA LYS A 1037 22.93 48.25 -75.97
C LYS A 1037 22.86 48.63 -74.48
N GLY A 1038 23.82 48.16 -73.69
CA GLY A 1038 23.85 48.37 -72.24
C GLY A 1038 22.98 47.39 -71.45
N VAL A 1039 22.64 46.22 -72.00
CA VAL A 1039 21.96 45.12 -71.28
C VAL A 1039 22.66 43.79 -71.62
N GLU A 1040 23.33 43.22 -70.61
CA GLU A 1040 24.09 41.97 -70.69
C GLU A 1040 23.50 40.96 -69.71
N ALA A 1041 23.10 39.78 -70.17
CA ALA A 1041 22.57 38.71 -69.32
C ALA A 1041 22.88 37.32 -69.89
N GLY A 1042 22.85 36.28 -69.05
CA GLY A 1042 23.01 34.90 -69.51
C GLY A 1042 23.25 33.87 -68.41
N PRO A 1043 23.35 32.58 -68.78
CA PRO A 1043 23.55 31.48 -67.85
C PRO A 1043 24.99 31.43 -67.33
N VAL A 1044 25.14 31.03 -66.07
CA VAL A 1044 26.43 30.80 -65.41
C VAL A 1044 26.32 29.55 -64.53
N MET A 1045 27.40 28.79 -64.47
CA MET A 1045 27.59 27.68 -63.55
C MET A 1045 28.93 27.85 -62.83
N SER A 1046 29.01 27.52 -61.54
CA SER A 1046 30.28 27.33 -60.84
C SER A 1046 30.34 26.01 -60.10
N MET A 1047 31.56 25.56 -59.84
CA MET A 1047 31.86 24.43 -58.99
C MET A 1047 33.05 24.81 -58.11
N ASP A 1048 32.83 24.82 -56.81
CA ASP A 1048 33.71 25.35 -55.79
C ASP A 1048 34.08 24.23 -54.80
N TYR A 1049 35.34 23.80 -54.80
CA TYR A 1049 35.87 22.71 -53.95
C TYR A 1049 36.77 23.27 -52.85
N VAL A 1050 36.53 22.86 -51.61
CA VAL A 1050 37.35 23.18 -50.44
C VAL A 1050 37.50 21.92 -49.59
N ARG A 1051 38.73 21.53 -49.28
CA ARG A 1051 39.02 20.43 -48.35
C ARG A 1051 39.94 20.90 -47.24
N ASN A 1052 39.43 20.83 -46.02
CA ASN A 1052 40.12 21.17 -44.78
C ASN A 1052 40.60 19.87 -44.11
N ARG A 1053 41.84 19.85 -43.63
CA ARG A 1053 42.31 18.94 -42.59
C ARG A 1053 42.55 19.79 -41.35
N ILE A 1054 41.81 19.53 -40.29
CA ILE A 1054 41.89 20.24 -39.03
C ILE A 1054 42.57 19.29 -38.05
N GLY A 1055 43.70 19.70 -37.49
CA GLY A 1055 44.44 18.89 -36.51
C GLY A 1055 43.66 18.75 -35.20
N GLY A 1056 43.86 17.61 -34.55
CA GLY A 1056 43.44 17.38 -33.18
C GLY A 1056 44.20 18.26 -32.18
N TYR A 1057 43.68 18.34 -30.96
CA TYR A 1057 44.27 19.13 -29.87
C TYR A 1057 43.81 18.62 -28.51
N ASP A 1058 44.65 18.83 -27.50
CA ASP A 1058 44.30 18.63 -26.09
C ASP A 1058 43.85 19.94 -25.45
N GLU A 1059 42.78 19.91 -24.65
CA GLU A 1059 42.26 21.06 -23.94
C GLU A 1059 43.00 21.40 -22.63
N ILE A 1060 43.20 22.69 -22.36
CA ILE A 1060 43.80 23.19 -21.12
C ILE A 1060 42.76 24.03 -20.36
N GLY A 1061 42.50 23.69 -19.09
CA GLY A 1061 41.64 24.46 -18.19
C GLY A 1061 40.63 23.63 -17.39
N ALA A 1062 40.01 22.62 -18.02
CA ALA A 1062 39.01 21.76 -17.37
C ALA A 1062 39.59 20.65 -16.47
N GLY A 1063 40.92 20.57 -16.30
CA GLY A 1063 41.57 19.58 -15.45
C GLY A 1063 41.21 18.14 -15.84
N ALA A 1064 40.62 17.38 -14.91
CA ALA A 1064 40.17 16.00 -15.15
C ALA A 1064 39.01 15.88 -16.17
N PHE A 1065 38.33 16.99 -16.47
CA PHE A 1065 37.22 17.06 -17.43
C PHE A 1065 37.66 17.62 -18.80
N GLY A 1066 38.97 17.67 -19.06
CA GLY A 1066 39.55 18.04 -20.34
C GLY A 1066 39.43 16.93 -21.39
N LEU A 1067 39.26 17.35 -22.64
CA LEU A 1067 39.10 16.48 -23.79
C LEU A 1067 40.32 16.53 -24.71
N SER A 1068 40.67 15.38 -25.27
CA SER A 1068 41.47 15.27 -26.50
C SER A 1068 40.52 15.22 -27.69
N ILE A 1069 40.66 16.15 -28.63
CA ILE A 1069 39.89 16.20 -29.89
C ILE A 1069 40.77 15.57 -30.98
N ALA A 1070 40.21 14.68 -31.80
CA ALA A 1070 40.94 13.99 -32.87
C ALA A 1070 41.12 14.83 -34.15
N ASP A 1071 42.16 14.51 -34.94
CA ASP A 1071 42.32 14.96 -36.32
C ASP A 1071 41.04 14.70 -37.12
N ARG A 1072 40.54 15.71 -37.86
CA ARG A 1072 39.40 15.53 -38.79
C ARG A 1072 39.61 16.15 -40.16
N THR A 1073 38.85 15.66 -41.12
CA THR A 1073 38.78 16.21 -42.49
C THR A 1073 37.35 16.65 -42.78
N PHE A 1074 37.19 17.82 -43.37
CA PHE A 1074 35.91 18.30 -43.90
C PHE A 1074 36.08 18.73 -45.37
N THR A 1075 35.14 18.33 -46.22
CA THR A 1075 35.18 18.52 -47.67
C THR A 1075 33.86 19.12 -48.13
N SER A 1076 33.93 20.29 -48.77
CA SER A 1076 32.81 20.94 -49.46
C SER A 1076 33.10 20.98 -50.96
N MET A 1077 32.07 20.71 -51.76
CA MET A 1077 32.08 20.71 -53.22
C MET A 1077 30.76 21.32 -53.71
N GLY A 1078 30.60 22.63 -53.48
CA GLY A 1078 29.42 23.38 -53.85
C GLY A 1078 29.32 23.59 -55.35
N ALA A 1079 28.29 23.05 -55.98
CA ALA A 1079 27.93 23.35 -57.37
C ALA A 1079 26.81 24.40 -57.41
N LYS A 1080 26.99 25.49 -58.17
CA LYS A 1080 26.00 26.55 -58.39
C LYS A 1080 25.58 26.57 -59.86
N ALA A 1081 24.28 26.68 -60.14
CA ALA A 1081 23.75 26.86 -61.50
C ALA A 1081 22.65 27.92 -61.51
N GLY A 1082 22.69 28.84 -62.48
CA GLY A 1082 21.75 29.96 -62.51
C GLY A 1082 21.97 30.95 -63.64
N ALA A 1083 21.53 32.18 -63.41
CA ALA A 1083 21.63 33.28 -64.38
C ALA A 1083 22.22 34.54 -63.76
N MET A 1084 22.88 35.33 -64.60
CA MET A 1084 23.37 36.67 -64.30
C MET A 1084 22.69 37.71 -65.21
N ALA A 1085 22.54 38.94 -64.72
CA ALA A 1085 22.06 40.07 -65.51
C ALA A 1085 22.69 41.38 -65.06
N SER A 1086 22.85 42.32 -65.99
CA SER A 1086 23.32 43.68 -65.71
C SER A 1086 22.87 44.67 -66.77
N PHE A 1087 22.58 45.91 -66.36
CA PHE A 1087 22.00 46.93 -67.21
C PHE A 1087 22.45 48.35 -66.84
N ASP A 1088 22.70 49.17 -67.86
CA ASP A 1088 23.08 50.58 -67.73
C ASP A 1088 21.81 51.45 -67.54
N ILE A 1089 21.65 52.03 -66.35
CA ILE A 1089 20.48 52.85 -65.98
C ILE A 1089 20.60 54.28 -66.54
N ARG A 1090 21.82 54.82 -66.56
CA ARG A 1090 22.16 56.11 -67.20
C ARG A 1090 23.56 56.00 -67.79
N SER A 1091 23.75 56.51 -69.00
CA SER A 1091 25.04 56.58 -69.67
C SER A 1091 25.11 57.89 -70.47
N GLY A 1092 26.02 58.77 -70.06
CA GLY A 1092 26.33 60.05 -70.72
C GLY A 1092 27.84 60.27 -70.74
N GLN A 1093 28.32 61.28 -71.48
CA GLN A 1093 29.77 61.45 -71.75
C GLN A 1093 30.67 61.48 -70.51
N ASN A 1094 30.17 61.94 -69.36
CA ASN A 1094 30.94 62.08 -68.12
C ASN A 1094 30.39 61.27 -66.93
N SER A 1095 29.37 60.42 -67.09
CA SER A 1095 28.87 59.57 -66.00
C SER A 1095 28.07 58.36 -66.49
N ALA A 1096 28.21 57.24 -65.76
CA ALA A 1096 27.52 55.99 -66.02
C ALA A 1096 27.05 55.34 -64.70
N ILE A 1097 25.90 54.68 -64.71
CA ILE A 1097 25.39 53.84 -63.61
C ILE A 1097 24.98 52.50 -64.19
N ARG A 1098 25.59 51.41 -63.72
CA ARG A 1098 25.31 50.03 -64.12
C ARG A 1098 24.83 49.23 -62.92
N ALA A 1099 23.62 48.69 -62.99
CA ALA A 1099 23.10 47.72 -62.02
C ALA A 1099 23.47 46.30 -62.47
N PHE A 1100 23.59 45.38 -61.51
CA PHE A 1100 23.91 43.98 -61.75
C PHE A 1100 23.32 43.06 -60.68
N GLY A 1101 23.18 41.78 -61.00
CA GLY A 1101 22.81 40.75 -60.05
C GLY A 1101 22.83 39.35 -60.65
N SER A 1102 22.69 38.36 -59.79
CA SER A 1102 22.59 36.95 -60.15
C SER A 1102 21.75 36.18 -59.14
N VAL A 1103 21.17 35.07 -59.61
CA VAL A 1103 20.49 34.08 -58.78
C VAL A 1103 20.92 32.70 -59.24
N ALA A 1104 21.26 31.83 -58.28
CA ALA A 1104 21.67 30.46 -58.51
C ALA A 1104 21.03 29.51 -57.49
N TYR A 1105 20.55 28.37 -57.97
CA TYR A 1105 20.37 27.21 -57.10
C TYR A 1105 21.74 26.58 -56.87
N ALA A 1106 21.99 26.15 -55.64
CA ALA A 1106 23.29 25.65 -55.20
C ALA A 1106 23.12 24.37 -54.38
N ARG A 1107 24.07 23.44 -54.54
CA ARG A 1107 24.04 22.13 -53.91
C ARG A 1107 25.43 21.68 -53.48
N GLU A 1108 25.50 21.11 -52.28
CA GLU A 1108 26.67 20.40 -51.74
C GLU A 1108 26.72 18.98 -52.30
N LEU A 1109 27.93 18.54 -52.67
CA LEU A 1109 28.20 17.24 -53.32
C LEU A 1109 29.21 16.38 -52.53
N ALA A 1110 29.73 16.90 -51.42
CA ALA A 1110 30.68 16.22 -50.54
C ALA A 1110 30.09 16.00 -49.12
N ASP A 1111 30.74 16.48 -48.05
CA ASP A 1111 30.40 16.12 -46.67
C ASP A 1111 29.18 16.94 -46.17
N THR A 1112 28.02 16.28 -45.99
CA THR A 1112 26.77 16.90 -45.50
C THR A 1112 26.67 16.99 -43.97
N GLN A 1113 27.76 16.70 -43.27
CA GLN A 1113 27.87 16.80 -41.82
C GLN A 1113 29.33 17.09 -41.43
N ASP A 1114 29.56 17.95 -40.43
CA ASP A 1114 30.84 18.01 -39.73
C ASP A 1114 30.80 17.06 -38.53
N VAL A 1115 31.89 16.34 -38.26
CA VAL A 1115 31.93 15.22 -37.31
C VAL A 1115 33.16 15.34 -36.42
N VAL A 1116 32.96 15.61 -35.14
CA VAL A 1116 34.03 15.78 -34.15
C VAL A 1116 34.05 14.56 -33.24
N THR A 1117 35.17 13.84 -33.22
CA THR A 1117 35.43 12.74 -32.29
C THR A 1117 36.40 13.20 -31.21
N ALA A 1118 36.11 12.87 -29.96
CA ALA A 1118 36.91 13.24 -28.80
C ALA A 1118 36.90 12.14 -27.73
N HIS A 1119 37.81 12.23 -26.77
CA HIS A 1119 37.82 11.39 -25.57
C HIS A 1119 38.30 12.18 -24.34
N PHE A 1120 38.01 11.69 -23.14
CA PHE A 1120 38.57 12.24 -21.91
C PHE A 1120 40.05 11.82 -21.75
N PHE A 1121 40.87 12.65 -21.09
CA PHE A 1121 42.31 12.38 -20.94
C PHE A 1121 42.68 11.05 -20.25
N GLY A 1122 41.78 10.48 -19.44
CA GLY A 1122 42.00 9.19 -18.77
C GLY A 1122 41.40 7.96 -19.48
N ALA A 1123 40.71 8.14 -20.62
CA ALA A 1123 39.90 7.09 -21.26
C ALA A 1123 39.92 7.19 -22.80
N ALA A 1124 41.12 7.13 -23.40
CA ALA A 1124 41.33 7.16 -24.85
C ALA A 1124 40.77 5.91 -25.59
N ASP A 1125 40.47 4.85 -24.85
CA ASP A 1125 39.79 3.63 -25.27
C ASP A 1125 38.26 3.80 -25.43
N THR A 1126 37.67 4.86 -24.88
CA THR A 1126 36.23 5.16 -24.98
C THR A 1126 35.95 6.51 -25.67
N PRO A 1127 36.28 6.67 -26.97
CA PRO A 1127 35.96 7.88 -27.72
C PRO A 1127 34.45 8.04 -27.95
N PHE A 1128 34.00 9.28 -28.01
CA PHE A 1128 32.64 9.66 -28.40
C PHE A 1128 32.68 10.63 -29.58
N THR A 1129 31.58 10.70 -30.33
CA THR A 1129 31.46 11.53 -31.54
C THR A 1129 30.21 12.39 -31.47
N ILE A 1130 30.35 13.68 -31.76
CA ILE A 1130 29.24 14.60 -32.03
C ILE A 1130 29.24 15.01 -33.50
N SER A 1131 28.06 15.22 -34.08
CA SER A 1131 27.90 15.66 -35.48
C SER A 1131 27.06 16.91 -35.58
N ASN A 1132 27.45 17.84 -36.45
CA ASN A 1132 26.65 18.98 -36.86
C ASN A 1132 26.17 18.74 -38.30
N GLN A 1133 24.87 18.57 -38.49
CA GLN A 1133 24.27 18.36 -39.81
C GLN A 1133 24.30 19.67 -40.61
N LEU A 1134 24.53 19.58 -41.93
CA LEU A 1134 24.72 20.73 -42.80
C LEU A 1134 23.69 20.71 -43.95
N ASP A 1135 23.07 21.85 -44.24
CA ASP A 1135 22.07 21.97 -45.30
C ASP A 1135 22.70 21.72 -46.69
N PRO A 1136 22.26 20.68 -47.42
CA PRO A 1136 22.91 20.27 -48.67
C PRO A 1136 22.46 21.09 -49.89
N GLU A 1137 21.43 21.93 -49.77
CA GLU A 1137 20.84 22.68 -50.89
C GLU A 1137 20.44 24.10 -50.44
N TRP A 1138 20.77 25.12 -51.23
CA TRP A 1138 20.48 26.52 -50.92
C TRP A 1138 20.30 27.40 -52.17
N VAL A 1139 19.84 28.64 -52.00
CA VAL A 1139 19.70 29.62 -53.08
C VAL A 1139 20.66 30.79 -52.86
N SER A 1140 21.62 30.94 -53.77
CA SER A 1140 22.62 32.01 -53.74
C SER A 1140 22.10 33.22 -54.54
N VAL A 1141 21.94 34.37 -53.89
CA VAL A 1141 21.39 35.61 -54.49
C VAL A 1141 22.40 36.73 -54.37
N ASN A 1142 22.67 37.44 -55.46
CA ASN A 1142 23.49 38.65 -55.49
C ASN A 1142 22.79 39.81 -56.21
N ALA A 1143 22.92 41.03 -55.68
CA ALA A 1143 22.50 42.26 -56.33
C ALA A 1143 23.47 43.40 -56.04
N GLY A 1144 23.59 44.36 -56.94
CA GLY A 1144 24.45 45.54 -56.75
C GLY A 1144 24.31 46.61 -57.83
N ALA A 1145 24.99 47.73 -57.58
CA ALA A 1145 25.09 48.84 -58.53
C ALA A 1145 26.48 49.49 -58.46
N GLU A 1146 26.99 49.92 -59.61
CA GLU A 1146 28.24 50.65 -59.76
C GLU A 1146 27.99 51.97 -60.50
N MET A 1147 28.50 53.07 -59.95
CA MET A 1147 28.42 54.42 -60.49
C MET A 1147 29.82 54.94 -60.79
N GLN A 1148 30.02 55.48 -61.98
CA GLN A 1148 31.22 56.20 -62.39
C GLN A 1148 30.90 57.69 -62.60
N VAL A 1149 31.72 58.55 -62.00
CA VAL A 1149 31.61 60.02 -62.05
C VAL A 1149 32.93 60.58 -62.59
N GLY A 1150 32.91 61.02 -63.85
CA GLY A 1150 34.11 61.41 -64.59
C GLY A 1150 35.08 60.25 -64.84
N ALA A 1151 36.34 60.58 -65.10
CA ALA A 1151 37.42 59.60 -65.26
C ALA A 1151 38.01 59.13 -63.92
N ASN A 1152 37.70 59.83 -62.81
CA ASN A 1152 38.47 59.76 -61.57
C ASN A 1152 37.72 59.15 -60.38
N LEU A 1153 36.39 59.08 -60.38
CA LEU A 1153 35.63 58.54 -59.23
C LEU A 1153 34.74 57.37 -59.64
N ARG A 1154 34.84 56.27 -58.89
CA ARG A 1154 33.99 55.08 -59.02
C ARG A 1154 33.46 54.67 -57.65
N ALA A 1155 32.16 54.44 -57.53
CA ALA A 1155 31.52 53.97 -56.32
C ALA A 1155 30.70 52.71 -56.64
N SER A 1156 30.68 51.72 -55.76
CA SER A 1156 29.81 50.55 -55.92
C SER A 1156 29.26 50.07 -54.58
N ILE A 1157 28.06 49.48 -54.63
CA ILE A 1157 27.41 48.80 -53.52
C ILE A 1157 26.90 47.44 -54.01
N SER A 1158 27.02 46.39 -53.20
CA SER A 1158 26.43 45.08 -53.50
C SER A 1158 26.11 44.29 -52.23
N VAL A 1159 25.17 43.35 -52.35
CA VAL A 1159 24.77 42.40 -51.30
C VAL A 1159 24.78 41.00 -51.89
N THR A 1160 25.23 40.01 -51.11
CA THR A 1160 25.13 38.58 -51.43
C THR A 1160 24.57 37.82 -50.22
N SER A 1161 23.77 36.78 -50.47
CA SER A 1161 23.19 35.92 -49.44
C SER A 1161 23.06 34.47 -49.95
N ASP A 1162 23.31 33.49 -49.07
CA ASP A 1162 23.18 32.05 -49.36
C ASP A 1162 21.96 31.49 -48.60
N MET A 1163 20.77 31.85 -49.08
CA MET A 1163 19.48 31.55 -48.43
C MET A 1163 19.24 30.04 -48.29
N GLY A 1164 19.20 29.55 -47.05
CA GLY A 1164 18.94 28.14 -46.71
C GLY A 1164 20.19 27.32 -46.37
N ARG A 1165 21.40 27.90 -46.36
CA ARG A 1165 22.67 27.19 -46.12
C ARG A 1165 23.06 27.01 -44.64
N GLY A 1166 22.12 27.23 -43.72
CA GLY A 1166 22.30 27.11 -42.27
C GLY A 1166 23.58 27.76 -41.74
N VAL A 1167 24.31 27.00 -40.92
CA VAL A 1167 25.56 27.44 -40.27
C VAL A 1167 26.72 27.74 -41.23
N LEU A 1168 26.61 27.40 -42.53
CA LEU A 1168 27.60 27.74 -43.55
C LEU A 1168 27.13 28.86 -44.50
N SER A 1169 26.06 29.58 -44.15
CA SER A 1169 25.61 30.76 -44.90
C SER A 1169 26.69 31.82 -45.04
N ASN A 1170 26.64 32.53 -46.17
CA ASN A 1170 27.58 33.57 -46.56
C ASN A 1170 26.82 34.85 -46.92
N ASP A 1171 26.41 35.58 -45.88
CA ASP A 1171 25.63 36.81 -45.99
C ASP A 1171 26.54 38.03 -45.86
N GLN A 1172 26.69 38.79 -46.96
CA GLN A 1172 27.62 39.92 -47.06
C GLN A 1172 26.95 41.16 -47.67
N ALA A 1173 27.13 42.30 -47.03
CA ALA A 1173 26.84 43.62 -47.61
C ALA A 1173 28.16 44.39 -47.79
N GLN A 1174 28.34 45.02 -48.95
CA GLN A 1174 29.61 45.60 -49.38
C GLN A 1174 29.36 46.97 -50.02
N ALA A 1175 30.22 47.93 -49.69
CA ALA A 1175 30.32 49.21 -50.38
C ALA A 1175 31.80 49.58 -50.59
N SER A 1176 32.13 50.16 -51.73
CA SER A 1176 33.49 50.60 -52.05
C SER A 1176 33.51 51.91 -52.83
N LEU A 1177 34.47 52.76 -52.48
CA LEU A 1177 34.77 54.02 -53.16
C LEU A 1177 36.21 53.96 -53.67
N SER A 1178 36.41 54.28 -54.95
CA SER A 1178 37.71 54.27 -55.61
C SER A 1178 37.94 55.62 -56.29
N TRP A 1179 39.00 56.32 -55.89
CA TRP A 1179 39.45 57.56 -56.51
C TRP A 1179 40.76 57.32 -57.25
N ARG A 1180 40.75 57.59 -58.57
CA ARG A 1180 41.93 57.58 -59.43
C ARG A 1180 42.50 59.00 -59.52
N PHE A 1181 43.76 59.13 -59.10
CA PHE A 1181 44.59 60.33 -59.23
C PHE A 1181 45.44 60.26 -60.50
#